data_AF-A0A3M1UWI2-F1
#
_entry.id   AF-A0A3M1UWI2-F1
#
_cell.length_a   1.000
_cell.length_b   1.000
_cell.length_c   1.000
_cell.angle_alpha   90.00
_cell.angle_beta   90.00
_cell.angle_gamma   90.00
#
_symmetry.space_group_name_H-M   'P 1'
#
loop_
_entity.id
_entity.type
_entity.pdbx_description
1 polymer ?
#
loop_
_entity_poly.entity_id
_entity_poly.type
_entity_poly.pdbx_seq_one_letter_code
_entity_poly.pdbx_strand_id
1 'polypeptide(L)'
;MANAAQAVWGIEIGQAGLKAIRLRYAEAARQVIAVAFDYIPHPKLLNQPDAVPDELVAQALDTFLSRNDVQGDLIAVGLPGATALTRFIQLPPVEASKVAEIVRYEARQQIPFALEDVIWDYQTLGSGNADADSGFIMDAEVGLFAMKRDQVEKQLAPFLERKLEVELLQLAPLALYNYVAFDQLGIRPDEEFTPGDEYVITLDKGTDNTTLVVTNGEKIWVRNIPIGGNHFTRALTKSMKLTFAKAEHLKCNATRSPDPRAVFQALRPVFNDYVAEIQRSIGYFSSVNREAKIARVIGVGNGFKLAGLQKFLQQNLQHEVVRVDTFPSLVGDVVLNAPLFQENVLTFAVPYGLALQALQLTRIHTSLIPPEIVLERKIRRKKPWAVVTAASLLFGLATSAAGYSLVADSVSEARFGDAERQVASFQSEVNRLKQEYDQATAKNTELKEALQKFFPALEEREYWLELYRAINECLPRDSAINAGETDIRKKNRINLISVNVRKYADLKGWFDTLKAGQKLSMRPDDRANPPEGPGYVVTLYGEHFHHDENDRNGKAILYLKSTLTKNLNEFVLQQPGTPEPVPVRQIGISHVAIVDYNAEQKIPWYPNGPKSPLRPNSAAARFGLPGGGLPGGGLPLGSGSPLGSGSSPQFSDPDSIVTAPEESEGFAETPGLTNTPDGSGAPGQGEYVMVPKTTFWVEFVWRPKPKSERPLQDPALAASTQTGETTADGATPASPGTPAAPNGAAGVPTPTPGATPPTGSLPQK
;
A
#
# COMPACT_ATOMS: atom_id res chain seq x y z
N MET A 1 -15.60 5.03 -46.97
CA MET A 1 -16.63 3.99 -47.18
C MET A 1 -17.48 3.94 -45.92
N ALA A 2 -18.73 4.38 -46.00
CA ALA A 2 -19.69 4.13 -44.93
C ALA A 2 -19.84 2.60 -44.79
N ASN A 3 -19.82 2.09 -43.57
CA ASN A 3 -19.96 0.67 -43.32
C ASN A 3 -21.36 0.25 -43.82
N ALA A 4 -21.48 -0.75 -44.69
CA ALA A 4 -22.75 -1.20 -45.28
C ALA A 4 -23.84 -1.66 -44.26
N ALA A 5 -23.53 -1.62 -42.96
CA ALA A 5 -24.42 -1.91 -41.85
C ALA A 5 -24.91 -0.68 -41.06
N GLN A 6 -24.38 0.52 -41.34
CA GLN A 6 -24.65 1.70 -40.52
C GLN A 6 -25.98 2.36 -40.90
N ALA A 7 -26.90 2.51 -39.94
CA ALA A 7 -28.17 3.19 -40.14
C ALA A 7 -28.02 4.70 -39.87
N VAL A 8 -28.97 5.47 -40.41
CA VAL A 8 -28.95 6.93 -40.36
C VAL A 8 -30.29 7.45 -39.92
N TRP A 9 -30.29 8.34 -38.92
CA TRP A 9 -31.43 9.13 -38.52
C TRP A 9 -31.43 10.47 -39.24
N GLY A 10 -32.43 10.70 -40.10
CA GLY A 10 -32.74 12.03 -40.61
C GLY A 10 -33.74 12.70 -39.68
N ILE A 11 -33.36 13.83 -39.08
CA ILE A 11 -34.13 14.53 -38.05
C ILE A 11 -34.39 15.97 -38.50
N GLU A 12 -35.65 16.38 -38.41
CA GLU A 12 -36.06 17.77 -38.65
C GLU A 12 -36.86 18.28 -37.45
N ILE A 13 -36.41 19.39 -36.86
CA ILE A 13 -37.12 20.08 -35.79
C ILE A 13 -37.97 21.19 -36.43
N GLY A 14 -39.24 20.88 -36.66
CA GLY A 14 -40.20 21.83 -37.21
C GLY A 14 -40.92 22.65 -36.13
N GLN A 15 -41.56 23.74 -36.54
CA GLN A 15 -42.35 24.59 -35.63
C GLN A 15 -43.48 23.87 -34.88
N ALA A 16 -43.98 22.77 -35.44
CA ALA A 16 -45.10 21.99 -34.88
C ALA A 16 -44.65 20.67 -34.22
N GLY A 17 -43.41 20.24 -34.41
CA GLY A 17 -42.92 18.98 -33.87
C GLY A 17 -41.61 18.52 -34.49
N LEU A 18 -40.96 17.59 -33.79
CA LEU A 18 -39.79 16.85 -34.24
C LEU A 18 -40.24 15.66 -35.10
N LYS A 19 -39.61 15.50 -36.26
CA LYS A 19 -39.85 14.39 -37.18
C LYS A 19 -38.53 13.68 -37.41
N ALA A 20 -38.53 12.36 -37.30
CA ALA A 20 -37.32 11.55 -37.47
C ALA A 20 -37.63 10.30 -38.28
N ILE A 21 -36.77 9.97 -39.24
CA ILE A 21 -36.83 8.69 -39.97
C ILE A 21 -35.47 8.01 -39.94
N ARG A 22 -35.45 6.73 -39.60
CA ARG A 22 -34.26 5.90 -39.56
C ARG A 22 -34.19 5.05 -40.81
N LEU A 23 -33.14 5.25 -41.60
CA LEU A 23 -32.91 4.54 -42.85
C LEU A 23 -31.68 3.65 -42.76
N ARG A 24 -31.72 2.55 -43.49
CA ARG A 24 -30.56 1.71 -43.78
C ARG A 24 -30.53 1.41 -45.26
N TYR A 25 -29.34 1.43 -45.85
CA TYR A 25 -29.17 1.05 -47.24
C TYR A 25 -28.78 -0.43 -47.34
N ALA A 26 -29.56 -1.22 -48.07
CA ALA A 26 -29.24 -2.59 -48.41
C ALA A 26 -28.57 -2.59 -49.79
N GLU A 27 -27.24 -2.47 -49.81
CA GLU A 27 -26.44 -2.35 -51.03
C GLU A 27 -26.69 -3.50 -52.02
N ALA A 28 -26.75 -4.75 -51.52
CA ALA A 28 -27.01 -5.93 -52.34
C ALA A 28 -28.36 -5.91 -53.07
N ALA A 29 -29.37 -5.25 -52.48
CA ALA A 29 -30.70 -5.12 -53.07
C ALA A 29 -30.92 -3.76 -53.75
N ARG A 30 -29.94 -2.83 -53.69
CA ARG A 30 -30.07 -1.42 -54.10
C ARG A 30 -31.32 -0.74 -53.53
N GLN A 31 -31.68 -1.06 -52.28
CA GLN A 31 -32.91 -0.61 -51.64
C GLN A 31 -32.65 0.18 -50.36
N VAL A 32 -33.44 1.25 -50.16
CA VAL A 32 -33.46 2.02 -48.92
C VAL A 32 -34.57 1.50 -48.04
N ILE A 33 -34.21 1.03 -46.84
CA ILE A 33 -35.13 0.42 -45.89
C ILE A 33 -35.43 1.43 -44.78
N ALA A 34 -36.69 1.78 -44.57
CA ALA A 34 -37.16 2.46 -43.37
C ALA A 34 -37.20 1.46 -42.20
N VAL A 35 -36.33 1.67 -41.21
CA VAL A 35 -36.17 0.78 -40.06
C VAL A 35 -37.00 1.26 -38.87
N ALA A 36 -37.10 2.57 -38.68
CA ALA A 36 -37.86 3.20 -37.61
C ALA A 36 -38.28 4.61 -38.02
N PHE A 37 -39.22 5.19 -37.29
CA PHE A 37 -39.62 6.59 -37.42
C PHE A 37 -40.10 7.12 -36.07
N ASP A 38 -40.10 8.43 -35.91
CA ASP A 38 -40.77 9.09 -34.81
C ASP A 38 -41.38 10.41 -35.26
N TYR A 39 -42.53 10.73 -34.69
CA TYR A 39 -43.19 12.02 -34.85
C TYR A 39 -43.63 12.50 -33.47
N ILE A 40 -43.01 13.57 -33.00
CA ILE A 40 -43.21 14.12 -31.67
C ILE A 40 -43.77 15.53 -31.82
N PRO A 41 -45.10 15.69 -31.76
CA PRO A 41 -45.72 17.00 -31.84
C PRO A 41 -45.35 17.83 -30.62
N HIS A 42 -45.07 19.11 -30.82
CA HIS A 42 -44.92 20.03 -29.70
C HIS A 42 -46.30 20.32 -29.07
N PRO A 43 -46.41 20.44 -27.74
CA PRO A 43 -47.64 20.80 -27.05
C PRO A 43 -48.29 22.09 -27.59
N LYS A 44 -47.46 23.03 -28.05
CA LYS A 44 -47.85 24.25 -28.74
C LYS A 44 -46.81 24.58 -29.81
N LEU A 45 -47.17 25.40 -30.81
CA LEU A 45 -46.21 25.81 -31.85
C LEU A 45 -45.09 26.65 -31.24
N LEU A 46 -43.85 26.44 -31.69
CA LEU A 46 -42.66 27.09 -31.12
C LEU A 46 -42.70 28.62 -31.25
N ASN A 47 -43.41 29.17 -32.23
CA ASN A 47 -43.50 30.60 -32.47
C ASN A 47 -44.68 31.30 -31.75
N GLN A 48 -45.42 30.60 -30.90
CA GLN A 48 -46.47 31.24 -30.09
C GLN A 48 -45.84 32.13 -29.01
N PRO A 49 -46.46 33.28 -28.66
CA PRO A 49 -45.88 34.22 -27.69
C PRO A 49 -45.60 33.65 -26.29
N ASP A 50 -46.36 32.62 -25.89
CA ASP A 50 -46.26 31.93 -24.61
C ASP A 50 -45.49 30.59 -24.71
N ALA A 51 -44.83 30.33 -25.84
CA ALA A 51 -43.94 29.20 -26.02
C ALA A 51 -42.52 29.55 -25.59
N VAL A 52 -41.86 28.60 -24.92
CA VAL A 52 -40.42 28.63 -24.66
C VAL A 52 -39.78 27.62 -25.62
N PRO A 53 -39.28 28.05 -26.79
CA PRO A 53 -38.89 27.11 -27.85
C PRO A 53 -37.82 26.12 -27.41
N ASP A 54 -36.81 26.60 -26.68
CA ASP A 54 -35.66 25.80 -26.27
C ASP A 54 -36.09 24.65 -25.33
N GLU A 55 -37.03 24.89 -24.42
CA GLU A 55 -37.61 23.85 -23.55
C GLU A 55 -38.45 22.83 -24.33
N LEU A 56 -39.28 23.29 -25.28
CA LEU A 56 -40.14 22.41 -26.07
C LEU A 56 -39.34 21.52 -27.03
N VAL A 57 -38.25 22.06 -27.58
CA VAL A 57 -37.31 21.31 -28.42
C VAL A 57 -36.53 20.30 -27.57
N ALA A 58 -36.05 20.72 -26.40
CA ALA A 58 -35.39 19.85 -25.44
C ALA A 58 -36.28 18.65 -25.07
N GLN A 59 -37.52 18.90 -24.65
CA GLN A 59 -38.49 17.86 -24.29
C GLN A 59 -38.80 16.90 -25.46
N ALA A 60 -38.93 17.44 -26.68
CA ALA A 60 -39.17 16.61 -27.86
C ALA A 60 -37.98 15.71 -28.17
N LEU A 61 -36.75 16.22 -28.04
CA LEU A 61 -35.54 15.46 -28.27
C LEU A 61 -35.30 14.42 -27.16
N ASP A 62 -35.61 14.72 -25.89
CA ASP A 62 -35.56 13.76 -24.79
C ASP A 62 -36.58 12.63 -24.99
N THR A 63 -37.78 12.97 -25.47
CA THR A 63 -38.80 11.97 -25.84
C THR A 63 -38.31 11.08 -26.98
N PHE A 64 -37.68 11.67 -28.01
CA PHE A 64 -37.09 10.92 -29.13
C PHE A 64 -36.03 9.93 -28.64
N LEU A 65 -35.10 10.38 -27.79
CA LEU A 65 -34.03 9.55 -27.23
C LEU A 65 -34.55 8.48 -26.27
N SER A 66 -35.66 8.73 -25.57
CA SER A 66 -36.29 7.71 -24.71
C SER A 66 -36.92 6.55 -25.50
N ARG A 67 -37.30 6.81 -26.75
CA ARG A 67 -37.98 5.84 -27.63
C ARG A 67 -37.01 5.13 -28.58
N ASN A 68 -35.84 5.72 -28.84
CA ASN A 68 -34.94 5.27 -29.89
C ASN A 68 -33.50 5.17 -29.37
N ASP A 69 -32.86 4.02 -29.59
CA ASP A 69 -31.42 3.90 -29.46
C ASP A 69 -30.75 4.46 -30.73
N VAL A 70 -29.95 5.50 -30.54
CA VAL A 70 -29.22 6.20 -31.61
C VAL A 70 -27.73 5.85 -31.61
N GLN A 71 -27.28 4.98 -30.69
CA GLN A 71 -25.87 4.63 -30.59
C GLN A 71 -25.40 3.86 -31.83
N GLY A 72 -24.32 4.33 -32.45
CA GLY A 72 -23.75 3.72 -33.66
C GLY A 72 -24.41 4.17 -34.97
N ASP A 73 -25.55 4.86 -34.92
CA ASP A 73 -26.19 5.45 -36.09
C ASP A 73 -25.56 6.81 -36.43
N LEU A 74 -25.63 7.22 -37.70
CA LEU A 74 -25.32 8.59 -38.09
C LEU A 74 -26.55 9.48 -37.90
N ILE A 75 -26.35 10.73 -37.47
CA ILE A 75 -27.45 11.68 -37.27
C ILE A 75 -27.33 12.80 -38.29
N ALA A 76 -28.35 12.97 -39.14
CA ALA A 76 -28.49 14.06 -40.09
C ALA A 76 -29.59 15.02 -39.63
N VAL A 77 -29.30 16.31 -39.55
CA VAL A 77 -30.22 17.33 -39.03
C VAL A 77 -30.54 18.37 -40.10
N GLY A 78 -31.82 18.71 -40.20
CA GLY A 78 -32.34 19.73 -41.11
C GLY A 78 -32.35 21.14 -40.50
N LEU A 79 -31.90 22.13 -41.27
CA LEU A 79 -31.95 23.55 -40.95
C LEU A 79 -33.09 24.23 -41.74
N PRO A 80 -33.81 25.21 -41.14
CA PRO A 80 -34.85 25.93 -41.85
C PRO A 80 -34.31 26.74 -43.04
N GLY A 81 -34.91 26.57 -44.22
CA GLY A 81 -34.50 27.29 -45.44
C GLY A 81 -34.76 28.80 -45.39
N ALA A 82 -35.73 29.26 -44.60
CA ALA A 82 -36.10 30.68 -44.51
C ALA A 82 -35.02 31.59 -43.92
N THR A 83 -34.13 31.02 -43.10
CA THR A 83 -33.02 31.71 -42.42
C THR A 83 -31.68 31.50 -43.12
N ALA A 84 -31.67 30.75 -44.21
CA ALA A 84 -30.48 30.46 -45.00
C ALA A 84 -30.44 31.29 -46.28
N LEU A 85 -29.23 31.57 -46.74
CA LEU A 85 -28.97 32.13 -48.06
C LEU A 85 -28.73 30.98 -49.04
N THR A 86 -29.47 30.99 -50.14
CA THR A 86 -29.24 30.12 -51.29
C THR A 86 -29.07 30.99 -52.52
N ARG A 87 -27.90 30.92 -53.17
CA ARG A 87 -27.58 31.68 -54.38
C ARG A 87 -26.98 30.74 -55.40
N PHE A 88 -27.44 30.82 -56.64
CA PHE A 88 -26.85 30.10 -57.77
C PHE A 88 -26.07 31.09 -58.62
N ILE A 89 -24.81 30.77 -58.89
CA ILE A 89 -23.91 31.57 -59.70
C ILE A 89 -23.38 30.73 -60.85
N GLN A 90 -23.13 31.40 -61.98
CA GLN A 90 -22.48 30.80 -63.13
C GLN A 90 -20.99 31.13 -63.04
N LEU A 91 -20.14 30.12 -63.06
CA LEU A 91 -18.71 30.32 -63.08
C LEU A 91 -18.22 30.57 -64.50
N PRO A 92 -17.22 31.45 -64.70
CA PRO A 92 -16.51 31.52 -65.96
C PRO A 92 -15.78 30.20 -66.23
N PRO A 93 -15.40 29.91 -67.50
CA PRO A 93 -14.62 28.74 -67.83
C PRO A 93 -13.36 28.63 -66.97
N VAL A 94 -13.28 27.57 -66.18
CA VAL A 94 -12.23 27.36 -65.19
C VAL A 94 -11.76 25.91 -65.22
N GLU A 95 -10.46 25.73 -65.01
CA GLU A 95 -9.88 24.41 -64.81
C GLU A 95 -10.50 23.75 -63.55
N ALA A 96 -10.83 22.46 -63.62
CA ALA A 96 -11.48 21.75 -62.51
C ALA A 96 -10.72 21.89 -61.17
N SER A 97 -9.39 21.97 -61.21
CA SER A 97 -8.52 22.15 -60.04
C SER A 97 -8.68 23.52 -59.35
N LYS A 98 -9.14 24.53 -60.09
CA LYS A 98 -9.26 25.93 -59.64
C LYS A 98 -10.67 26.36 -59.26
N VAL A 99 -11.67 25.51 -59.45
CA VAL A 99 -13.07 25.78 -59.09
C VAL A 99 -13.20 26.26 -57.64
N ALA A 100 -12.59 25.57 -56.68
CA ALA A 100 -12.71 25.92 -55.26
C ALA A 100 -12.16 27.32 -54.92
N GLU A 101 -11.07 27.74 -55.57
CA GLU A 101 -10.48 29.07 -55.37
C GLU A 101 -11.40 30.17 -55.91
N ILE A 102 -11.96 29.98 -57.12
CA ILE A 102 -12.88 30.94 -57.74
C ILE A 102 -14.20 31.00 -56.97
N VAL A 103 -14.76 29.86 -56.57
CA VAL A 103 -15.99 29.81 -55.78
C VAL A 103 -15.81 30.58 -54.47
N ARG A 104 -14.65 30.46 -53.80
CA ARG A 104 -14.37 31.24 -52.60
C ARG A 104 -14.29 32.74 -52.86
N TYR A 105 -13.78 33.16 -54.02
CA TYR A 105 -13.76 34.56 -54.43
C TYR A 105 -15.17 35.09 -54.72
N GLU A 106 -15.98 34.34 -55.47
CA GLU A 106 -17.38 34.68 -55.75
C GLU A 106 -18.24 34.69 -54.49
N ALA A 107 -18.04 33.73 -53.59
CA ALA A 107 -18.78 33.65 -52.33
C ALA A 107 -18.62 34.92 -51.47
N ARG A 108 -17.44 35.55 -51.46
CA ARG A 108 -17.22 36.83 -50.76
C ARG A 108 -18.06 37.98 -51.31
N GLN A 109 -18.40 37.93 -52.59
CA GLN A 109 -19.20 38.99 -53.24
C GLN A 109 -20.70 38.71 -53.12
N GLN A 110 -21.09 37.43 -53.15
CA GLN A 110 -22.50 37.01 -53.17
C GLN A 110 -23.11 36.87 -51.77
N ILE A 111 -22.30 36.60 -50.76
CA ILE A 111 -22.74 36.51 -49.37
C ILE A 111 -22.69 37.91 -48.75
N PRO A 112 -23.83 38.48 -48.29
CA PRO A 112 -23.91 39.85 -47.78
C PRO A 112 -23.37 40.00 -46.34
N PHE A 113 -22.53 39.07 -45.89
CA PHE A 113 -21.94 39.00 -44.56
C PHE A 113 -20.48 38.58 -44.66
N ALA A 114 -19.67 38.88 -43.64
CA ALA A 114 -18.30 38.40 -43.55
C ALA A 114 -18.30 36.85 -43.55
N LEU A 115 -17.39 36.23 -44.30
CA LEU A 115 -17.32 34.77 -44.42
C LEU A 115 -17.00 34.08 -43.09
N GLU A 116 -16.41 34.82 -42.14
CA GLU A 116 -16.05 34.36 -40.80
C GLU A 116 -17.30 34.20 -39.90
N ASP A 117 -18.32 35.04 -40.12
CA ASP A 117 -19.57 35.08 -39.35
C ASP A 117 -20.66 34.14 -39.90
N VAL A 118 -20.38 33.46 -41.01
CA VAL A 118 -21.29 32.50 -41.64
C VAL A 118 -20.66 31.13 -41.78
N ILE A 119 -21.47 30.10 -41.62
CA ILE A 119 -21.12 28.76 -42.09
C ILE A 119 -21.69 28.64 -43.49
N TRP A 120 -20.84 28.27 -44.45
CA TRP A 120 -21.24 28.13 -45.83
C TRP A 120 -20.52 26.97 -46.49
N ASP A 121 -21.17 26.43 -47.50
CA ASP A 121 -20.63 25.38 -48.36
C ASP A 121 -21.21 25.55 -49.77
N TYR A 122 -20.65 24.85 -50.75
CA TYR A 122 -21.06 24.97 -52.14
C TYR A 122 -21.24 23.63 -52.83
N GLN A 123 -22.18 23.60 -53.77
CA GLN A 123 -22.42 22.44 -54.63
C GLN A 123 -22.28 22.86 -56.08
N THR A 124 -21.45 22.16 -56.84
CA THR A 124 -21.47 22.24 -58.30
C THR A 124 -22.73 21.53 -58.81
N LEU A 125 -23.53 22.25 -59.60
CA LEU A 125 -24.75 21.78 -60.23
C LEU A 125 -24.51 21.62 -61.72
N GLY A 126 -25.09 20.57 -62.28
CA GLY A 126 -24.84 20.20 -63.67
C GLY A 126 -23.53 19.47 -63.89
N SER A 127 -23.53 18.64 -64.93
CA SER A 127 -22.32 18.26 -65.61
C SER A 127 -22.00 19.41 -66.56
N GLY A 128 -21.34 20.46 -66.06
CA GLY A 128 -20.72 21.44 -66.97
C GLY A 128 -19.93 20.63 -67.99
N ASN A 129 -20.15 20.87 -69.29
CA ASN A 129 -19.55 20.10 -70.37
C ASN A 129 -18.04 20.08 -70.13
N ALA A 130 -17.54 19.02 -69.53
CA ALA A 130 -16.12 18.79 -69.40
C ALA A 130 -15.68 18.49 -70.82
N ASP A 131 -15.15 19.51 -71.48
CA ASP A 131 -14.53 19.33 -72.77
C ASP A 131 -13.32 18.44 -72.50
N ALA A 132 -13.48 17.14 -72.77
CA ALA A 132 -12.58 16.08 -72.34
C ALA A 132 -11.15 16.28 -72.85
N ASP A 133 -10.99 17.13 -73.88
CA ASP A 133 -9.72 17.50 -74.50
C ASP A 133 -9.04 18.72 -73.86
N SER A 134 -9.73 19.56 -73.06
CA SER A 134 -9.17 20.82 -72.54
C SER A 134 -8.99 20.87 -71.01
N GLY A 135 -9.71 20.05 -70.23
CA GLY A 135 -9.64 20.05 -68.77
C GLY A 135 -10.34 21.26 -68.10
N PHE A 136 -11.00 22.10 -68.90
CA PHE A 136 -11.84 23.21 -68.42
C PHE A 136 -13.30 22.76 -68.30
N ILE A 137 -13.96 23.22 -67.24
CA ILE A 137 -15.40 23.10 -67.08
C ILE A 137 -16.02 24.39 -67.62
N MET A 138 -16.79 24.27 -68.70
CA MET A 138 -17.52 25.41 -69.28
C MET A 138 -18.90 25.50 -68.62
N ASP A 139 -19.33 26.74 -68.33
CA ASP A 139 -20.66 27.06 -67.80
C ASP A 139 -21.09 26.25 -66.57
N ALA A 140 -20.15 26.08 -65.62
CA ALA A 140 -20.45 25.41 -64.36
C ALA A 140 -21.36 26.28 -63.48
N GLU A 141 -22.55 25.79 -63.17
CA GLU A 141 -23.42 26.41 -62.17
C GLU A 141 -23.01 25.95 -60.77
N VAL A 142 -22.89 26.89 -59.83
CA VAL A 142 -22.58 26.58 -58.43
C VAL A 142 -23.65 27.16 -57.52
N GLY A 143 -24.23 26.30 -56.69
CA GLY A 143 -25.08 26.69 -55.57
C GLY A 143 -24.23 27.02 -54.35
N LEU A 144 -24.33 28.26 -53.88
CA LEU A 144 -23.79 28.72 -52.60
C LEU A 144 -24.89 28.62 -51.53
N PHE A 145 -24.58 27.95 -50.43
CA PHE A 145 -25.48 27.75 -49.31
C PHE A 145 -24.82 28.28 -48.05
N ALA A 146 -25.44 29.26 -47.40
CA ALA A 146 -24.87 29.89 -46.21
C ALA A 146 -25.92 30.13 -45.13
N MET A 147 -25.51 30.06 -43.87
CA MET A 147 -26.31 30.45 -42.72
C MET A 147 -25.39 31.15 -41.72
N LYS A 148 -25.92 32.15 -40.99
CA LYS A 148 -25.15 32.80 -39.93
C LYS A 148 -24.76 31.79 -38.85
N ARG A 149 -23.54 31.94 -38.34
CA ARG A 149 -22.95 31.00 -37.36
C ARG A 149 -23.79 30.87 -36.09
N ASP A 150 -24.29 31.99 -35.56
CA ASP A 150 -25.18 32.02 -34.38
C ASP A 150 -26.46 31.19 -34.58
N GLN A 151 -27.04 31.22 -35.79
CA GLN A 151 -28.22 30.43 -36.13
C GLN A 151 -27.89 28.94 -36.23
N VAL A 152 -26.75 28.58 -36.83
CA VAL A 152 -26.27 27.19 -36.88
C VAL A 152 -26.02 26.64 -35.48
N GLU A 153 -25.33 27.40 -34.63
CA GLU A 153 -25.06 27.02 -33.24
C GLU A 153 -26.34 26.85 -32.44
N LYS A 154 -27.32 27.76 -32.58
CA LYS A 154 -28.63 27.63 -31.93
C LYS A 154 -29.36 26.35 -32.32
N GLN A 155 -29.31 25.95 -33.59
CA GLN A 155 -29.97 24.72 -34.06
C GLN A 155 -29.21 23.45 -33.64
N LEU A 156 -27.88 23.52 -33.49
CA LEU A 156 -27.06 22.40 -33.02
C LEU A 156 -27.08 22.22 -31.50
N ALA A 157 -27.25 23.28 -30.72
CA ALA A 157 -27.16 23.26 -29.26
C ALA A 157 -27.98 22.13 -28.60
N PRO A 158 -29.26 21.89 -28.96
CA PRO A 158 -30.05 20.82 -28.34
C PRO A 158 -29.44 19.42 -28.52
N PHE A 159 -28.75 19.17 -29.64
CA PHE A 159 -28.08 17.92 -29.94
C PHE A 159 -26.75 17.81 -29.17
N LEU A 160 -25.96 18.87 -29.15
CA LEU A 160 -24.66 18.91 -28.46
C LEU A 160 -24.80 18.77 -26.95
N GLU A 161 -25.79 19.41 -26.34
CA GLU A 161 -26.11 19.30 -24.90
C GLU A 161 -26.43 17.85 -24.48
N ARG A 162 -27.01 17.06 -25.40
CA ARG A 162 -27.33 15.64 -25.22
C ARG A 162 -26.22 14.70 -25.69
N LYS A 163 -25.04 15.27 -26.03
CA LYS A 163 -23.87 14.53 -26.51
C LYS A 163 -24.15 13.73 -27.79
N LEU A 164 -25.08 14.20 -28.63
CA LEU A 164 -25.35 13.62 -29.93
C LEU A 164 -24.37 14.16 -30.97
N GLU A 165 -23.75 13.25 -31.72
CA GLU A 165 -22.84 13.60 -32.80
C GLU A 165 -23.61 13.72 -34.12
N VAL A 166 -23.92 14.96 -34.52
CA VAL A 166 -24.62 15.27 -35.79
C VAL A 166 -23.67 15.13 -36.97
N GLU A 167 -23.73 14.05 -37.74
CA GLU A 167 -22.85 13.77 -38.90
C GLU A 167 -23.12 14.66 -40.12
N LEU A 168 -24.37 15.07 -40.31
CA LEU A 168 -24.76 15.96 -41.41
C LEU A 168 -25.66 17.08 -40.88
N LEU A 169 -25.38 18.31 -41.27
CA LEU A 169 -26.27 19.45 -41.03
C LEU A 169 -26.58 20.11 -42.37
N GLN A 170 -27.84 20.10 -42.79
CA GLN A 170 -28.21 20.48 -44.15
C GLN A 170 -29.47 21.34 -44.18
N LEU A 171 -29.55 22.26 -45.15
CA LEU A 171 -30.75 23.06 -45.39
C LEU A 171 -31.93 22.20 -45.86
N ALA A 172 -33.10 22.41 -45.27
CA ALA A 172 -34.34 21.71 -45.63
C ALA A 172 -34.69 21.74 -47.13
N PRO A 173 -34.49 22.83 -47.90
CA PRO A 173 -34.71 22.82 -49.34
C PRO A 173 -33.78 21.85 -50.11
N LEU A 174 -32.54 21.66 -49.65
CA LEU A 174 -31.61 20.71 -50.26
C LEU A 174 -31.95 19.27 -49.91
N ALA A 175 -32.34 19.02 -48.65
CA ALA A 175 -32.92 17.74 -48.27
C ALA A 175 -34.18 17.44 -49.08
N LEU A 176 -35.03 18.43 -49.32
CA LEU A 176 -36.23 18.26 -50.15
C LEU A 176 -35.85 17.93 -51.60
N TYR A 177 -34.85 18.59 -52.17
CA TYR A 177 -34.29 18.21 -53.48
C TYR A 177 -33.79 16.76 -53.48
N ASN A 178 -33.06 16.33 -52.44
CA ASN A 178 -32.55 14.95 -52.34
C ASN A 178 -33.67 13.92 -52.37
N TYR A 179 -34.76 14.17 -51.65
CA TYR A 179 -35.97 13.36 -51.70
C TYR A 179 -36.53 13.29 -53.13
N VAL A 180 -36.73 14.43 -53.79
CA VAL A 180 -37.31 14.47 -55.14
C VAL A 180 -36.40 13.76 -56.14
N ALA A 181 -35.10 14.06 -56.14
CA ALA A 181 -34.14 13.46 -57.05
C ALA A 181 -34.09 11.94 -56.89
N PHE A 182 -34.00 11.43 -55.66
CA PHE A 182 -33.89 10.00 -55.40
C PHE A 182 -35.21 9.26 -55.58
N ASP A 183 -36.28 9.73 -54.94
CA ASP A 183 -37.53 8.98 -54.78
C ASP A 183 -38.51 9.21 -55.93
N GLN A 184 -38.56 10.44 -56.47
CA GLN A 184 -39.54 10.85 -57.48
C GLN A 184 -38.99 10.83 -58.90
N LEU A 185 -37.70 11.10 -59.07
CA LEU A 185 -37.00 11.09 -60.38
C LEU A 185 -36.12 9.85 -60.58
N GLY A 186 -35.92 9.03 -59.54
CA GLY A 186 -35.14 7.78 -59.64
C GLY A 186 -33.63 7.98 -59.83
N ILE A 187 -33.11 9.18 -59.54
CA ILE A 187 -31.69 9.51 -59.78
C ILE A 187 -30.83 8.79 -58.73
N ARG A 188 -29.76 8.15 -59.20
CA ARG A 188 -28.74 7.52 -58.36
C ARG A 188 -27.37 8.17 -58.62
N PRO A 189 -26.47 8.26 -57.63
CA PRO A 189 -25.16 8.89 -57.81
C PRO A 189 -24.23 8.12 -58.76
N ASP A 190 -24.38 6.81 -58.84
CA ASP A 190 -23.57 5.87 -59.63
C ASP A 190 -24.07 5.69 -61.07
N GLU A 191 -25.19 6.30 -61.43
CA GLU A 191 -25.81 6.17 -62.74
C GLU A 191 -25.68 7.48 -63.54
N GLU A 192 -25.36 7.35 -64.83
CA GLU A 192 -25.46 8.47 -65.77
C GLU A 192 -26.93 8.91 -65.85
N PHE A 193 -27.13 10.21 -65.66
CA PHE A 193 -28.46 10.82 -65.74
C PHE A 193 -28.45 11.82 -66.87
N THR A 194 -29.26 11.59 -67.88
CA THR A 194 -29.50 12.59 -68.93
C THR A 194 -30.66 13.47 -68.49
N PRO A 195 -30.43 14.75 -68.18
CA PRO A 195 -31.49 15.66 -67.77
C PRO A 195 -32.46 15.89 -68.92
N GLY A 196 -33.76 15.79 -68.62
CA GLY A 196 -34.80 16.24 -69.53
C GLY A 196 -35.17 17.70 -69.29
N ASP A 197 -36.02 18.23 -70.17
CA ASP A 197 -36.60 19.58 -70.04
C ASP A 197 -37.79 19.62 -69.07
N GLU A 198 -38.16 18.48 -68.48
CA GLU A 198 -39.26 18.35 -67.53
C GLU A 198 -38.80 18.64 -66.10
N TYR A 199 -39.41 19.64 -65.49
CA TYR A 199 -39.16 20.06 -64.12
C TYR A 199 -40.34 19.70 -63.22
N VAL A 200 -40.02 19.30 -62.01
CA VAL A 200 -40.97 19.08 -60.93
C VAL A 200 -40.88 20.22 -59.93
N ILE A 201 -42.03 20.76 -59.54
CA ILE A 201 -42.12 21.73 -58.45
C ILE A 201 -42.49 20.98 -57.19
N THR A 202 -41.74 21.15 -56.11
CA THR A 202 -42.08 20.61 -54.80
C THR A 202 -42.36 21.75 -53.84
N LEU A 203 -43.55 21.71 -53.23
CA LEU A 203 -44.03 22.68 -52.26
C LEU A 203 -44.05 22.02 -50.88
N ASP A 204 -43.11 22.37 -50.02
CA ASP A 204 -43.15 22.02 -48.61
C ASP A 204 -43.83 23.14 -47.82
N LYS A 205 -45.12 22.95 -47.51
CA LYS A 205 -45.92 23.92 -46.77
C LYS A 205 -45.79 23.70 -45.28
N GLY A 206 -44.88 24.47 -44.68
CA GLY A 206 -44.65 24.53 -43.25
C GLY A 206 -45.68 25.39 -42.49
N THR A 207 -45.29 25.73 -41.26
CA THR A 207 -46.14 26.49 -40.33
C THR A 207 -46.19 27.98 -40.68
N ASP A 208 -45.05 28.62 -40.95
CA ASP A 208 -45.00 30.05 -41.29
C ASP A 208 -44.68 30.33 -42.75
N ASN A 209 -43.89 29.45 -43.37
CA ASN A 209 -43.40 29.61 -44.74
C ASN A 209 -43.66 28.35 -45.55
N THR A 210 -43.63 28.49 -46.87
CA THR A 210 -43.62 27.39 -47.83
C THR A 210 -42.30 27.41 -48.57
N THR A 211 -41.56 26.32 -48.53
CA THR A 211 -40.37 26.14 -49.38
C THR A 211 -40.83 25.61 -50.73
N LEU A 212 -40.46 26.33 -51.80
CA LEU A 212 -40.69 25.91 -53.18
C LEU A 212 -39.34 25.54 -53.79
N VAL A 213 -39.21 24.29 -54.23
CA VAL A 213 -38.04 23.77 -54.97
C VAL A 213 -38.49 23.40 -56.37
N VAL A 214 -37.76 23.84 -57.40
CA VAL A 214 -37.96 23.43 -58.79
C VAL A 214 -36.71 22.73 -59.26
N THR A 215 -36.87 21.53 -59.83
CA THR A 215 -35.74 20.72 -60.29
C THR A 215 -36.12 19.74 -61.38
N ASN A 216 -35.19 19.48 -62.29
CA ASN A 216 -35.21 18.36 -63.24
C ASN A 216 -34.18 17.27 -62.84
N GLY A 217 -33.64 17.33 -61.62
CA GLY A 217 -32.55 16.48 -61.16
C GLY A 217 -31.15 17.05 -61.34
N GLU A 218 -30.95 17.95 -62.30
CA GLU A 218 -29.65 18.58 -62.57
C GLU A 218 -29.58 19.98 -61.96
N LYS A 219 -30.56 20.82 -62.29
CA LYS A 219 -30.67 22.19 -61.79
C LYS A 219 -31.55 22.26 -60.56
N ILE A 220 -31.26 23.22 -59.70
CA ILE A 220 -32.00 23.47 -58.47
C ILE A 220 -32.36 24.95 -58.43
N TRP A 221 -33.65 25.24 -58.27
CA TRP A 221 -34.10 26.59 -57.96
C TRP A 221 -34.93 26.55 -56.69
N VAL A 222 -34.63 27.46 -55.75
CA VAL A 222 -35.29 27.51 -54.44
C VAL A 222 -35.88 28.89 -54.23
N ARG A 223 -37.15 28.94 -53.80
CA ARG A 223 -37.79 30.16 -53.31
C ARG A 223 -38.55 29.87 -52.03
N ASN A 224 -38.38 30.73 -51.04
CA ASN A 224 -39.18 30.71 -49.83
C ASN A 224 -40.37 31.65 -49.98
N ILE A 225 -41.59 31.13 -49.89
CA ILE A 225 -42.83 31.90 -49.91
C ILE A 225 -43.24 32.18 -48.45
N PRO A 226 -43.43 33.45 -48.03
CA PRO A 226 -43.76 33.81 -46.66
C PRO A 226 -45.24 33.57 -46.32
N ILE A 227 -45.78 32.43 -46.75
CA ILE A 227 -47.15 31.98 -46.48
C ILE A 227 -47.06 30.53 -46.01
N GLY A 228 -47.68 30.25 -44.87
CA GLY A 228 -47.68 28.94 -44.21
C GLY A 228 -49.00 28.64 -43.50
N GLY A 229 -49.07 27.52 -42.78
CA GLY A 229 -50.24 27.11 -42.00
C GLY A 229 -50.83 28.17 -41.06
N ASN A 230 -49.99 28.98 -40.41
CA ASN A 230 -50.41 30.01 -39.45
C ASN A 230 -51.19 31.15 -40.09
N HIS A 231 -50.96 31.44 -41.36
CA HIS A 231 -51.71 32.47 -42.08
C HIS A 231 -53.19 32.07 -42.21
N PHE A 232 -53.46 30.80 -42.46
CA PHE A 232 -54.82 30.24 -42.49
C PHE A 232 -55.46 30.28 -41.10
N THR A 233 -54.71 29.92 -40.06
CA THR A 233 -55.19 29.99 -38.67
C THR A 233 -55.56 31.42 -38.28
N ARG A 234 -54.71 32.41 -38.61
CA ARG A 234 -54.96 33.83 -38.36
C ARG A 234 -56.16 34.38 -39.13
N ALA A 235 -56.41 33.88 -40.35
CA ALA A 235 -57.60 34.24 -41.11
C ALA A 235 -58.89 33.78 -40.40
N LEU A 236 -58.89 32.56 -39.83
CA LEU A 236 -60.02 32.06 -39.03
C LEU A 236 -60.18 32.82 -37.71
N THR A 237 -59.08 33.16 -37.02
CA THR A 237 -59.19 33.98 -35.79
C THR A 237 -59.82 35.34 -36.09
N LYS A 238 -59.47 35.98 -37.22
CA LYS A 238 -59.99 37.30 -37.59
C LYS A 238 -61.45 37.25 -38.06
N SER A 239 -61.79 36.31 -38.93
CA SER A 239 -63.13 36.22 -39.54
C SER A 239 -64.18 35.62 -38.60
N MET A 240 -63.81 34.60 -37.83
CA MET A 240 -64.72 33.86 -36.96
C MET A 240 -64.58 34.24 -35.48
N LYS A 241 -63.70 35.20 -35.14
CA LYS A 241 -63.45 35.70 -33.77
C LYS A 241 -63.09 34.58 -32.79
N LEU A 242 -62.32 33.59 -33.24
CA LEU A 242 -61.86 32.45 -32.44
C LEU A 242 -60.50 32.73 -31.81
N THR A 243 -60.19 32.04 -30.70
CA THR A 243 -58.82 31.98 -30.18
C THR A 243 -57.92 31.19 -31.14
N PHE A 244 -56.61 31.40 -31.08
CA PHE A 244 -55.66 30.71 -31.97
C PHE A 244 -55.80 29.18 -31.90
N ALA A 245 -55.86 28.61 -30.68
CA ALA A 245 -56.03 27.17 -30.49
C ALA A 245 -57.35 26.64 -31.08
N LYS A 246 -58.46 27.36 -30.92
CA LYS A 246 -59.76 26.99 -31.51
C LYS A 246 -59.75 27.10 -33.03
N ALA A 247 -59.13 28.14 -33.57
CA ALA A 247 -58.96 28.34 -35.01
C ALA A 247 -58.07 27.27 -35.63
N GLU A 248 -56.99 26.86 -34.95
CA GLU A 248 -56.10 25.79 -35.39
C GLU A 248 -56.85 24.45 -35.44
N HIS A 249 -57.57 24.13 -34.35
CA HIS A 249 -58.39 22.93 -34.29
C HIS A 249 -59.46 22.91 -35.39
N LEU A 250 -60.12 24.05 -35.65
CA LEU A 250 -61.11 24.19 -36.72
C LEU A 250 -60.47 24.06 -38.11
N LYS A 251 -59.29 24.61 -38.34
CA LYS A 251 -58.52 24.48 -39.59
C LYS A 251 -58.19 23.02 -39.88
N CYS A 252 -57.65 22.31 -38.89
CA CYS A 252 -57.26 20.90 -39.03
C CYS A 252 -58.47 19.97 -39.23
N ASN A 253 -59.63 20.35 -38.69
CA ASN A 253 -60.88 19.59 -38.79
C ASN A 253 -61.94 20.27 -39.69
N ALA A 254 -61.52 21.06 -40.68
CA ALA A 254 -62.42 21.92 -41.45
C ALA A 254 -63.59 21.17 -42.11
N THR A 255 -63.38 19.93 -42.56
CA THR A 255 -64.41 19.07 -43.18
C THR A 255 -65.45 18.55 -42.20
N ARG A 256 -65.12 18.51 -40.90
CA ARG A 256 -66.00 18.08 -39.81
C ARG A 256 -66.71 19.26 -39.13
N SER A 257 -66.47 20.48 -39.60
CA SER A 257 -67.14 21.69 -39.10
C SER A 257 -68.65 21.60 -39.37
N PRO A 258 -69.52 22.13 -38.48
CA PRO A 258 -70.95 22.29 -38.75
C PRO A 258 -71.24 23.13 -40.00
N ASP A 259 -70.35 24.07 -40.33
CA ASP A 259 -70.40 24.87 -41.56
C ASP A 259 -69.03 24.89 -42.27
N PRO A 260 -68.73 23.88 -43.11
CA PRO A 260 -67.49 23.85 -43.88
C PRO A 260 -67.40 24.97 -44.93
N ARG A 261 -68.54 25.49 -45.40
CA ARG A 261 -68.58 26.53 -46.43
C ARG A 261 -68.15 27.88 -45.86
N ALA A 262 -68.61 28.25 -44.67
CA ALA A 262 -68.15 29.45 -43.98
C ALA A 262 -66.65 29.39 -43.66
N VAL A 263 -66.14 28.23 -43.22
CA VAL A 263 -64.70 28.02 -42.98
C VAL A 263 -63.91 28.24 -44.27
N PHE A 264 -64.35 27.66 -45.40
CA PHE A 264 -63.68 27.87 -46.68
C PHE A 264 -63.72 29.33 -47.14
N GLN A 265 -64.86 30.03 -46.98
CA GLN A 265 -64.97 31.45 -47.30
C GLN A 265 -64.02 32.32 -46.48
N ALA A 266 -63.87 32.02 -45.19
CA ALA A 266 -62.91 32.68 -44.31
C ALA A 266 -61.45 32.46 -44.74
N LEU A 267 -61.12 31.28 -45.27
CA LEU A 267 -59.77 30.93 -45.72
C LEU A 267 -59.46 31.40 -47.15
N ARG A 268 -60.48 31.67 -47.97
CA ARG A 268 -60.34 32.00 -49.40
C ARG A 268 -59.35 33.13 -49.70
N PRO A 269 -59.27 34.24 -48.93
CA PRO A 269 -58.27 35.28 -49.17
C PRO A 269 -56.83 34.73 -49.11
N VAL A 270 -56.52 33.93 -48.09
CA VAL A 270 -55.18 33.33 -47.92
C VAL A 270 -54.89 32.30 -49.02
N PHE A 271 -55.90 31.55 -49.48
CA PHE A 271 -55.76 30.68 -50.64
C PHE A 271 -55.39 31.47 -51.91
N ASN A 272 -56.04 32.60 -52.16
CA ASN A 272 -55.75 33.46 -53.31
C ASN A 272 -54.33 34.03 -53.24
N ASP A 273 -53.93 34.54 -52.06
CA ASP A 273 -52.57 35.08 -51.85
C ASP A 273 -51.51 33.99 -52.08
N TYR A 274 -51.78 32.77 -51.59
CA TYR A 274 -50.87 31.63 -51.76
C TYR A 274 -50.72 31.22 -53.23
N VAL A 275 -51.84 31.13 -53.97
CA VAL A 275 -51.81 30.87 -55.42
C VAL A 275 -51.05 31.96 -56.16
N ALA A 276 -51.31 33.23 -55.85
CA ALA A 276 -50.66 34.36 -56.51
C ALA A 276 -49.13 34.32 -56.31
N GLU A 277 -48.66 33.97 -55.12
CA GLU A 277 -47.22 33.83 -54.86
C GLU A 277 -46.59 32.61 -55.55
N ILE A 278 -47.31 31.49 -55.67
CA ILE A 278 -46.84 30.34 -56.45
C ILE A 278 -46.79 30.70 -57.94
N GLN A 279 -47.83 31.33 -58.50
CA GLN A 279 -47.84 31.78 -59.89
C GLN A 279 -46.71 32.76 -60.19
N ARG A 280 -46.43 33.70 -59.28
CA ARG A 280 -45.28 34.61 -59.39
C ARG A 280 -43.96 33.86 -59.41
N SER A 281 -43.82 32.82 -58.58
CA SER A 281 -42.63 31.96 -58.55
C SER A 281 -42.43 31.24 -59.88
N ILE A 282 -43.49 30.61 -60.38
CA ILE A 282 -43.50 29.87 -61.65
C ILE A 282 -43.18 30.81 -62.81
N GLY A 283 -43.80 31.99 -62.84
CA GLY A 283 -43.57 33.00 -63.88
C GLY A 283 -42.12 33.49 -63.88
N TYR A 284 -41.54 33.76 -62.72
CA TYR A 284 -40.13 34.15 -62.62
C TYR A 284 -39.21 33.02 -63.10
N PHE A 285 -39.39 31.80 -62.59
CA PHE A 285 -38.59 30.63 -63.01
C PHE A 285 -38.67 30.41 -64.53
N SER A 286 -39.87 30.43 -65.11
CA SER A 286 -40.08 30.24 -66.55
C SER A 286 -39.49 31.38 -67.39
N SER A 287 -39.39 32.61 -66.83
CA SER A 287 -38.77 33.74 -67.53
C SER A 287 -37.26 33.63 -67.64
N VAL A 288 -36.61 33.01 -66.64
CA VAL A 288 -35.16 32.76 -66.59
C VAL A 288 -34.82 31.47 -67.35
N ASN A 289 -35.68 30.44 -67.25
CA ASN A 289 -35.49 29.12 -67.85
C ASN A 289 -36.57 28.88 -68.93
N ARG A 290 -36.43 29.54 -70.09
CA ARG A 290 -37.47 29.56 -71.14
C ARG A 290 -37.82 28.19 -71.74
N GLU A 291 -36.88 27.25 -71.70
CA GLU A 291 -37.06 25.89 -72.25
C GLU A 291 -37.65 24.91 -71.23
N ALA A 292 -37.73 25.30 -69.95
CA ALA A 292 -38.21 24.43 -68.89
C ALA A 292 -39.73 24.20 -68.98
N LYS A 293 -40.14 22.93 -68.93
CA LYS A 293 -41.54 22.49 -68.89
C LYS A 293 -41.87 21.98 -67.50
N ILE A 294 -42.86 22.56 -66.84
CA ILE A 294 -43.30 22.09 -65.52
C ILE A 294 -44.25 20.90 -65.71
N ALA A 295 -43.79 19.71 -65.33
CA ALA A 295 -44.55 18.46 -65.47
C ALA A 295 -45.67 18.37 -64.41
N ARG A 296 -45.30 18.51 -63.14
CA ARG A 296 -46.25 18.42 -62.00
C ARG A 296 -45.77 19.19 -60.79
N VAL A 297 -46.70 19.44 -59.87
CA VAL A 297 -46.47 20.05 -58.56
C VAL A 297 -46.70 19.00 -57.47
N ILE A 298 -45.67 18.72 -56.67
CA ILE A 298 -45.71 17.79 -55.54
C ILE A 298 -45.90 18.59 -54.25
N GLY A 299 -46.97 18.30 -53.51
CA GLY A 299 -47.26 18.89 -52.21
C GLY A 299 -46.78 18.02 -51.06
N VAL A 300 -45.94 18.58 -50.19
CA VAL A 300 -45.46 17.95 -48.95
C VAL A 300 -45.60 18.92 -47.75
N GLY A 301 -45.39 18.42 -46.55
CA GLY A 301 -45.59 19.15 -45.31
C GLY A 301 -47.04 19.08 -44.80
N ASN A 302 -47.20 19.18 -43.47
CA ASN A 302 -48.53 19.10 -42.84
C ASN A 302 -49.51 20.18 -43.31
N GLY A 303 -49.01 21.30 -43.85
CA GLY A 303 -49.85 22.32 -44.45
C GLY A 303 -50.68 21.85 -45.65
N PHE A 304 -50.27 20.77 -46.33
CA PHE A 304 -51.00 20.14 -47.44
C PHE A 304 -52.14 19.22 -47.00
N LYS A 305 -52.29 18.95 -45.69
CA LYS A 305 -53.47 18.28 -45.13
C LYS A 305 -54.73 19.14 -45.18
N LEU A 306 -54.60 20.44 -45.44
CA LEU A 306 -55.74 21.36 -45.49
C LEU A 306 -56.72 20.95 -46.59
N ALA A 307 -57.96 20.66 -46.19
CA ALA A 307 -58.99 20.19 -47.10
C ALA A 307 -59.25 21.19 -48.23
N GLY A 308 -59.33 20.67 -49.46
CA GLY A 308 -59.56 21.48 -50.66
C GLY A 308 -58.33 22.18 -51.23
N LEU A 309 -57.19 22.23 -50.53
CA LEU A 309 -55.98 22.94 -51.00
C LEU A 309 -55.45 22.36 -52.32
N GLN A 310 -55.31 21.03 -52.42
CA GLN A 310 -54.83 20.38 -53.64
C GLN A 310 -55.68 20.75 -54.86
N LYS A 311 -57.01 20.57 -54.76
CA LYS A 311 -57.96 20.92 -55.83
C LYS A 311 -57.92 22.41 -56.17
N PHE A 312 -57.82 23.27 -55.15
CA PHE A 312 -57.74 24.71 -55.33
C PHE A 312 -56.47 25.13 -56.09
N LEU A 313 -55.31 24.56 -55.74
CA LEU A 313 -54.06 24.81 -56.46
C LEU A 313 -54.17 24.29 -57.90
N GLN A 314 -54.63 23.07 -58.11
CA GLN A 314 -54.75 22.48 -59.46
C GLN A 314 -55.64 23.31 -60.40
N GLN A 315 -56.77 23.81 -59.89
CA GLN A 315 -57.69 24.65 -60.68
C GLN A 315 -57.09 26.01 -61.07
N ASN A 316 -56.30 26.63 -60.19
CA ASN A 316 -55.77 27.98 -60.44
C ASN A 316 -54.38 27.98 -61.08
N LEU A 317 -53.56 26.96 -60.83
CA LEU A 317 -52.21 26.83 -61.40
C LEU A 317 -52.21 26.18 -62.79
N GLN A 318 -53.28 25.46 -63.16
CA GLN A 318 -53.37 24.71 -64.41
C GLN A 318 -52.25 23.66 -64.58
N HIS A 319 -51.70 23.19 -63.46
CA HIS A 319 -50.74 22.09 -63.40
C HIS A 319 -51.32 20.95 -62.56
N GLU A 320 -50.89 19.71 -62.83
CA GLU A 320 -51.21 18.59 -61.97
C GLU A 320 -50.61 18.83 -60.57
N VAL A 321 -51.45 18.77 -59.54
CA VAL A 321 -51.00 18.88 -58.14
C VAL A 321 -51.22 17.54 -57.46
N VAL A 322 -50.11 16.87 -57.14
CA VAL A 322 -50.08 15.56 -56.50
C VAL A 322 -49.69 15.74 -55.03
N ARG A 323 -50.38 15.03 -54.15
CA ARG A 323 -50.02 14.93 -52.74
C ARG A 323 -49.32 13.60 -52.52
N VAL A 324 -48.22 13.62 -51.76
CA VAL A 324 -47.45 12.39 -51.49
C VAL A 324 -48.19 11.53 -50.47
N ASP A 325 -48.59 10.32 -50.88
CA ASP A 325 -49.21 9.33 -49.98
C ASP A 325 -48.25 8.17 -49.64
N THR A 326 -47.17 7.99 -50.40
CA THR A 326 -46.10 7.01 -50.15
C THR A 326 -44.79 7.43 -50.84
N PHE A 327 -43.68 6.78 -50.49
CA PHE A 327 -42.35 6.99 -51.07
C PHE A 327 -41.97 5.78 -51.95
N PRO A 328 -42.03 5.88 -53.29
CA PRO A 328 -41.87 4.73 -54.18
C PRO A 328 -40.52 4.01 -54.09
N SER A 329 -39.45 4.71 -53.72
CA SER A 329 -38.10 4.14 -53.59
C SER A 329 -37.76 3.70 -52.16
N LEU A 330 -38.72 3.79 -51.23
CA LEU A 330 -38.56 3.40 -49.84
C LEU A 330 -39.28 2.06 -49.57
N VAL A 331 -38.59 1.12 -48.95
CA VAL A 331 -39.18 -0.16 -48.50
C VAL A 331 -39.18 -0.25 -46.98
N GLY A 332 -39.98 -1.13 -46.39
CA GLY A 332 -40.04 -1.33 -44.93
C GLY A 332 -41.45 -1.38 -44.41
N ASP A 333 -42.12 -2.52 -44.61
CA ASP A 333 -43.56 -2.69 -44.36
C ASP A 333 -44.02 -2.30 -42.96
N VAL A 334 -43.19 -2.52 -41.94
CA VAL A 334 -43.51 -2.18 -40.55
C VAL A 334 -43.66 -0.66 -40.38
N VAL A 335 -42.76 0.13 -40.98
CA VAL A 335 -42.80 1.60 -40.90
C VAL A 335 -43.85 2.14 -41.85
N LEU A 336 -43.84 1.69 -43.11
CA LEU A 336 -44.72 2.22 -44.15
C LEU A 336 -46.20 1.97 -43.84
N ASN A 337 -46.57 0.87 -43.17
CA ASN A 337 -47.96 0.60 -42.81
C ASN A 337 -48.34 1.09 -41.40
N ALA A 338 -47.41 1.70 -40.66
CA ALA A 338 -47.72 2.20 -39.32
C ALA A 338 -48.73 3.36 -39.40
N PRO A 339 -49.85 3.34 -38.63
CA PRO A 339 -50.87 4.38 -38.70
C PRO A 339 -50.33 5.79 -38.46
N LEU A 340 -49.43 5.95 -37.49
CA LEU A 340 -48.82 7.25 -37.18
C LEU A 340 -47.93 7.78 -38.31
N PHE A 341 -47.23 6.88 -39.04
CA PHE A 341 -46.43 7.24 -40.20
C PHE A 341 -47.32 7.67 -41.36
N GLN A 342 -48.34 6.86 -41.70
CA GLN A 342 -49.30 7.16 -42.76
C GLN A 342 -50.05 8.47 -42.54
N GLU A 343 -50.48 8.73 -41.29
CA GLU A 343 -51.10 10.01 -40.95
C GLU A 343 -50.15 11.19 -41.18
N ASN A 344 -48.84 11.02 -41.02
CA ASN A 344 -47.84 12.09 -41.08
C ASN A 344 -46.86 11.98 -42.26
N VAL A 345 -47.18 11.17 -43.28
CA VAL A 345 -46.29 10.83 -44.40
C VAL A 345 -45.73 12.08 -45.10
N LEU A 346 -46.56 13.11 -45.25
CA LEU A 346 -46.20 14.39 -45.85
C LEU A 346 -45.06 15.11 -45.14
N THR A 347 -44.82 14.84 -43.86
CA THR A 347 -43.81 15.54 -43.07
C THR A 347 -42.43 14.91 -43.19
N PHE A 348 -42.33 13.68 -43.72
CA PHE A 348 -41.08 12.93 -43.74
C PHE A 348 -40.23 13.18 -44.99
N ALA A 349 -40.68 13.98 -45.96
CA ALA A 349 -39.91 14.26 -47.18
C ALA A 349 -38.52 14.88 -46.87
N VAL A 350 -38.45 15.85 -45.95
CA VAL A 350 -37.19 16.47 -45.53
C VAL A 350 -36.32 15.51 -44.70
N PRO A 351 -36.81 14.88 -43.61
CA PRO A 351 -36.10 13.81 -42.90
C PRO A 351 -35.57 12.70 -43.82
N TYR A 352 -36.36 12.29 -44.81
CA TYR A 352 -35.98 11.27 -45.78
C TYR A 352 -34.79 11.73 -46.61
N GLY A 353 -34.87 12.92 -47.20
CA GLY A 353 -33.78 13.48 -48.00
C GLY A 353 -32.49 13.77 -47.21
N LEU A 354 -32.60 14.09 -45.91
CA LEU A 354 -31.45 14.23 -45.00
C LEU A 354 -30.74 12.89 -44.80
N ALA A 355 -31.52 11.84 -44.49
CA ALA A 355 -30.98 10.51 -44.26
C ALA A 355 -30.39 9.91 -45.54
N LEU A 356 -31.00 10.13 -46.71
CA LEU A 356 -30.44 9.75 -48.00
C LEU A 356 -29.06 10.38 -48.26
N GLN A 357 -28.88 11.65 -47.92
CA GLN A 357 -27.60 12.33 -48.08
C GLN A 357 -26.53 11.78 -47.14
N ALA A 358 -26.86 11.55 -45.87
CA ALA A 358 -25.92 10.95 -44.93
C ALA A 358 -25.60 9.48 -45.24
N LEU A 359 -26.49 8.76 -45.94
CA LEU A 359 -26.22 7.46 -46.56
C LEU A 359 -25.37 7.54 -47.84
N GLN A 360 -25.02 8.74 -48.31
CA GLN A 360 -24.27 9.00 -49.54
C GLN A 360 -24.99 8.51 -50.82
N LEU A 361 -26.33 8.54 -50.81
CA LEU A 361 -27.18 8.13 -51.93
C LEU A 361 -27.67 9.30 -52.80
N THR A 362 -27.13 10.50 -52.59
CA THR A 362 -27.54 11.75 -53.26
C THR A 362 -26.35 12.43 -53.90
N ARG A 363 -26.60 13.27 -54.92
CA ARG A 363 -25.56 14.09 -55.58
C ARG A 363 -25.11 15.30 -54.76
N ILE A 364 -25.95 15.74 -53.81
CA ILE A 364 -25.59 16.82 -52.89
C ILE A 364 -24.65 16.26 -51.83
N HIS A 365 -23.52 16.95 -51.63
CA HIS A 365 -22.53 16.59 -50.61
C HIS A 365 -22.27 17.70 -49.59
N THR A 366 -22.95 18.84 -49.72
CA THR A 366 -22.74 20.00 -48.84
C THR A 366 -23.14 19.74 -47.40
N SER A 367 -22.46 20.38 -46.46
CA SER A 367 -22.79 20.33 -45.04
C SER A 367 -22.47 21.65 -44.36
N LEU A 368 -23.41 22.15 -43.57
CA LEU A 368 -23.24 23.36 -42.76
C LEU A 368 -22.78 23.04 -41.34
N ILE A 369 -22.13 21.90 -41.12
CA ILE A 369 -21.49 21.62 -39.83
C ILE A 369 -20.29 22.55 -39.68
N PRO A 370 -20.19 23.29 -38.55
CA PRO A 370 -19.03 24.11 -38.27
C PRO A 370 -17.71 23.31 -38.35
N PRO A 371 -16.68 23.81 -39.05
CA PRO A 371 -15.43 23.09 -39.26
C PRO A 371 -14.71 22.73 -37.95
N GLU A 372 -14.94 23.48 -36.88
CA GLU A 372 -14.40 23.26 -35.54
C GLU A 372 -14.91 21.94 -34.95
N ILE A 373 -16.21 21.63 -35.14
CA ILE A 373 -16.83 20.38 -34.70
C ILE A 373 -16.28 19.20 -35.50
N VAL A 374 -16.11 19.36 -36.81
CA VAL A 374 -15.52 18.33 -37.68
C VAL A 374 -14.07 18.03 -37.28
N LEU A 375 -13.29 19.08 -36.97
CA LEU A 375 -11.91 18.94 -36.51
C LEU A 375 -11.84 18.24 -35.15
N GLU A 376 -12.68 18.63 -34.20
CA GLU A 376 -12.74 18.01 -32.87
C GLU A 376 -13.05 16.51 -32.98
N ARG A 377 -13.99 16.12 -33.86
CA ARG A 377 -14.30 14.71 -34.12
C ARG A 377 -13.12 13.96 -34.72
N LYS A 378 -12.44 14.55 -35.73
CA LYS A 378 -11.24 13.95 -36.32
C LYS A 378 -10.15 13.72 -35.27
N ILE A 379 -9.96 14.68 -34.35
CA ILE A 379 -9.02 14.56 -33.23
C ILE A 379 -9.48 13.46 -32.27
N ARG A 380 -10.74 13.47 -31.83
CA ARG A 380 -11.30 12.49 -30.90
C ARG A 380 -11.21 11.05 -31.43
N ARG A 381 -11.50 10.84 -32.73
CA ARG A 381 -11.36 9.55 -33.40
C ARG A 381 -9.91 9.07 -33.52
N LYS A 382 -8.95 9.99 -33.66
CA LYS A 382 -7.52 9.67 -33.75
C LYS A 382 -6.83 9.55 -32.39
N LYS A 383 -7.40 10.12 -31.32
CA LYS A 383 -6.86 10.10 -29.96
C LYS A 383 -6.51 8.69 -29.45
N PRO A 384 -7.36 7.65 -29.55
CA PRO A 384 -7.00 6.31 -29.10
C PRO A 384 -5.80 5.75 -29.88
N TRP A 385 -5.75 5.97 -31.20
CA TRP A 385 -4.61 5.56 -32.02
C TRP A 385 -3.32 6.29 -31.64
N ALA A 386 -3.39 7.59 -31.34
CA ALA A 386 -2.24 8.34 -30.84
C ALA A 386 -1.72 7.79 -29.51
N VAL A 387 -2.62 7.41 -28.60
CA VAL A 387 -2.26 6.77 -27.31
C VAL A 387 -1.62 5.41 -27.54
N VAL A 388 -2.19 4.58 -28.43
CA VAL A 388 -1.62 3.27 -28.79
C VAL A 388 -0.21 3.45 -29.38
N THR A 389 -0.02 4.39 -30.31
CA THR A 389 1.30 4.67 -30.89
C THR A 389 2.31 5.12 -29.82
N ALA A 390 1.90 6.02 -28.92
CA ALA A 390 2.76 6.48 -27.83
C ALA A 390 3.12 5.34 -26.86
N ALA A 391 2.16 4.49 -26.51
CA ALA A 391 2.39 3.31 -25.67
C ALA A 391 3.33 2.30 -26.34
N SER A 392 3.18 2.04 -27.65
CA SER A 392 4.07 1.17 -28.41
C SER A 392 5.50 1.72 -28.49
N LEU A 393 5.65 3.04 -28.67
CA LEU A 393 6.96 3.70 -28.62
C LEU A 393 7.62 3.57 -27.25
N LEU A 394 6.87 3.84 -26.17
CA LEU A 394 7.37 3.68 -24.80
C LEU A 394 7.74 2.23 -24.49
N PHE A 395 6.94 1.27 -24.96
CA PHE A 395 7.23 -0.15 -24.82
C PHE A 395 8.52 -0.54 -25.57
N GLY A 396 8.69 -0.06 -26.80
CA GLY A 396 9.92 -0.25 -27.57
C GLY A 396 11.15 0.34 -26.89
N LEU A 397 11.04 1.57 -26.37
CA LEU A 397 12.11 2.23 -25.61
C LEU A 397 12.43 1.48 -24.31
N ALA A 398 11.42 1.05 -23.56
CA ALA A 398 11.61 0.28 -22.32
C ALA A 398 12.27 -1.07 -22.59
N THR A 399 11.87 -1.76 -23.65
CA THR A 399 12.47 -3.04 -24.06
C THR A 399 13.93 -2.85 -24.48
N SER A 400 14.22 -1.80 -25.24
CA SER A 400 15.58 -1.43 -25.63
C SER A 400 16.45 -1.11 -24.40
N ALA A 401 15.94 -0.26 -23.49
CA ALA A 401 16.63 0.10 -22.25
C ALA A 401 16.90 -1.12 -21.36
N ALA A 402 15.93 -2.02 -21.22
CA ALA A 402 16.11 -3.28 -20.50
C ALA A 402 17.19 -4.16 -21.16
N GLY A 403 17.18 -4.26 -22.49
CA GLY A 403 18.22 -4.97 -23.24
C GLY A 403 19.61 -4.39 -23.01
N TYR A 404 19.76 -3.06 -23.07
CA TYR A 404 21.04 -2.41 -22.76
C TYR A 404 21.47 -2.58 -21.30
N SER A 405 20.53 -2.56 -20.34
CA SER A 405 20.83 -2.80 -18.93
C SER A 405 21.36 -4.21 -18.70
N LEU A 406 20.71 -5.22 -19.27
CA LEU A 406 21.16 -6.61 -19.19
C LEU A 406 22.56 -6.82 -19.79
N VAL A 407 22.87 -6.14 -20.89
CA VAL A 407 24.22 -6.17 -21.50
C VAL A 407 25.23 -5.42 -20.63
N ALA A 408 24.86 -4.27 -20.04
CA ALA A 408 25.74 -3.51 -19.16
C ALA A 408 26.07 -4.26 -17.85
N ASP A 409 25.14 -5.05 -17.34
CA ASP A 409 25.34 -5.92 -16.16
C ASP A 409 26.12 -7.20 -16.50
N SER A 410 26.29 -7.51 -17.79
CA SER A 410 27.09 -8.65 -18.23
C SER A 410 28.57 -8.27 -18.34
N VAL A 411 29.41 -8.94 -17.54
CA VAL A 411 30.86 -8.84 -17.66
C VAL A 411 31.31 -9.74 -18.81
N SER A 412 32.18 -9.23 -19.68
CA SER A 412 32.72 -10.02 -20.80
C SER A 412 33.60 -11.17 -20.28
N GLU A 413 33.07 -12.40 -20.34
CA GLU A 413 33.83 -13.63 -19.98
C GLU A 413 35.15 -13.73 -20.76
N ALA A 414 35.16 -13.32 -22.03
CA ALA A 414 36.35 -13.37 -22.88
C ALA A 414 37.47 -12.41 -22.44
N ARG A 415 37.16 -11.33 -21.71
CA ARG A 415 38.15 -10.35 -21.24
C ARG A 415 38.49 -10.51 -19.75
N PHE A 416 37.54 -10.92 -18.92
CA PHE A 416 37.68 -10.92 -17.46
C PHE A 416 37.35 -12.26 -16.79
N GLY A 417 36.92 -13.28 -17.52
CA GLY A 417 36.51 -14.56 -16.95
C GLY A 417 37.62 -15.28 -16.16
N ASP A 418 38.87 -15.19 -16.61
CA ASP A 418 40.01 -15.78 -15.88
C ASP A 418 40.31 -15.03 -14.58
N ALA A 419 40.21 -13.70 -14.58
CA ALA A 419 40.40 -12.88 -13.38
C ALA A 419 39.28 -13.12 -12.37
N GLU A 420 38.04 -13.26 -12.82
CA GLU A 420 36.88 -13.54 -11.96
C GLU A 420 36.97 -14.92 -11.30
N ARG A 421 37.43 -15.94 -12.04
CA ARG A 421 37.71 -17.28 -11.46
C ARG A 421 38.82 -17.25 -10.41
N GLN A 422 39.87 -16.45 -10.62
CA GLN A 422 40.95 -16.27 -9.63
C GLN A 422 40.47 -15.53 -8.38
N VAL A 423 39.64 -14.50 -8.54
CA VAL A 423 39.04 -13.79 -7.40
C VAL A 423 38.10 -14.72 -6.63
N ALA A 424 37.26 -15.49 -7.31
CA ALA A 424 36.35 -16.44 -6.67
C ALA A 424 37.10 -17.54 -5.88
N SER A 425 38.19 -18.09 -6.45
CA SER A 425 39.00 -19.09 -5.75
C SER A 425 39.73 -18.49 -4.54
N PHE A 426 40.27 -17.28 -4.68
CA PHE A 426 40.90 -16.54 -3.57
C PHE A 426 39.88 -16.21 -2.47
N GLN A 427 38.68 -15.77 -2.82
CA GLN A 427 37.61 -15.47 -1.87
C GLN A 427 37.18 -16.72 -1.10
N SER A 428 37.07 -17.86 -1.79
CA SER A 428 36.79 -19.15 -1.16
C SER A 428 37.88 -19.54 -0.17
N GLU A 429 39.15 -19.31 -0.53
CA GLU A 429 40.28 -19.60 0.35
C GLU A 429 40.32 -18.67 1.57
N VAL A 430 40.05 -17.37 1.39
CA VAL A 430 39.91 -16.40 2.49
C VAL A 430 38.79 -16.81 3.44
N ASN A 431 37.64 -17.23 2.90
CA ASN A 431 36.51 -17.68 3.72
C ASN A 431 36.84 -18.96 4.49
N ARG A 432 37.53 -19.92 3.86
CA ARG A 432 38.01 -21.14 4.51
C ARG A 432 38.96 -20.81 5.66
N LEU A 433 39.98 -20.00 5.41
CA LEU A 433 40.96 -19.59 6.42
C LEU A 433 40.31 -18.81 7.56
N LYS A 434 39.33 -17.94 7.25
CA LYS A 434 38.56 -17.23 8.27
C LYS A 434 37.77 -18.20 9.15
N GLN A 435 37.10 -19.19 8.55
CA GLN A 435 36.36 -20.19 9.29
C GLN A 435 37.28 -21.05 10.19
N GLU A 436 38.46 -21.43 9.69
CA GLU A 436 39.48 -22.14 10.47
C GLU A 436 40.01 -21.29 11.64
N TYR A 437 40.25 -19.99 11.39
CA TYR A 437 40.66 -19.03 12.41
C TYR A 437 39.59 -18.86 13.50
N ASP A 438 38.33 -18.68 13.11
CA ASP A 438 37.21 -18.51 14.02
C ASP A 438 36.99 -19.78 14.87
N GLN A 439 37.11 -20.97 14.26
CA GLN A 439 37.07 -22.25 14.99
C GLN A 439 38.23 -22.41 15.97
N ALA A 440 39.45 -22.07 15.57
CA ALA A 440 40.62 -22.13 16.44
C ALA A 440 40.50 -21.15 17.61
N THR A 441 39.98 -19.96 17.36
CA THR A 441 39.70 -18.94 18.38
C THR A 441 38.65 -19.42 19.38
N ALA A 442 37.54 -20.01 18.90
CA ALA A 442 36.51 -20.57 19.76
C ALA A 442 37.05 -21.69 20.67
N LYS A 443 37.84 -22.63 20.12
CA LYS A 443 38.48 -23.70 20.90
C LYS A 443 39.42 -23.16 21.96
N ASN A 444 40.19 -22.12 21.66
CA ASN A 444 41.09 -21.49 22.62
C ASN A 444 40.33 -20.83 23.78
N THR A 445 39.22 -20.15 23.48
CA THR A 445 38.35 -19.55 24.50
C THR A 445 37.75 -20.62 25.41
N GLU A 446 37.23 -21.72 24.84
CA GLU A 446 36.68 -22.85 25.60
C GLU A 446 37.73 -23.49 26.53
N LEU A 447 38.96 -23.68 26.04
CA LEU A 447 40.08 -24.20 26.86
C LEU A 447 40.43 -23.27 28.02
N LYS A 448 40.43 -21.94 27.80
CA LYS A 448 40.69 -20.96 28.87
C LYS A 448 39.60 -20.98 29.94
N GLU A 449 38.34 -21.07 29.54
CA GLU A 449 37.21 -21.17 30.47
C GLU A 449 37.23 -22.49 31.26
N ALA A 450 37.60 -23.60 30.61
CA ALA A 450 37.78 -24.88 31.28
C ALA A 450 38.91 -24.80 32.33
N LEU A 451 40.05 -24.20 31.99
CA LEU A 451 41.17 -23.97 32.92
C LEU A 451 40.74 -23.15 34.14
N GLN A 452 40.00 -22.05 33.93
CA GLN A 452 39.55 -21.18 35.03
C GLN A 452 38.63 -21.88 36.04
N LYS A 453 37.90 -22.93 35.63
CA LYS A 453 37.04 -23.70 36.54
C LYS A 453 37.81 -24.62 37.49
N PHE A 454 39.06 -24.97 37.20
CA PHE A 454 39.86 -25.87 38.04
C PHE A 454 40.69 -25.16 39.13
N PHE A 455 41.02 -23.87 38.96
CA PHE A 455 41.91 -23.15 39.89
C PHE A 455 41.30 -22.78 41.26
N PRO A 456 40.02 -22.38 41.40
CA PRO A 456 39.46 -21.97 42.71
C PRO A 456 39.47 -23.07 43.78
N ALA A 457 39.31 -24.34 43.38
CA ALA A 457 39.26 -25.47 44.30
C ALA A 457 40.60 -25.80 44.99
N LEU A 458 41.73 -25.34 44.43
CA LEU A 458 43.05 -25.55 45.02
C LEU A 458 43.41 -24.48 46.07
N GLU A 459 42.96 -23.24 45.88
CA GLU A 459 43.22 -22.13 46.82
C GLU A 459 42.41 -22.25 48.12
N GLU A 460 41.18 -22.79 48.07
CA GLU A 460 40.33 -22.97 49.27
C GLU A 460 40.86 -24.04 50.26
N ARG A 461 41.69 -24.98 49.79
CA ARG A 461 42.27 -26.05 50.64
C ARG A 461 43.26 -25.50 51.67
N GLU A 462 44.01 -24.45 51.34
CA GLU A 462 45.00 -23.86 52.27
C GLU A 462 44.33 -23.24 53.50
N TYR A 463 43.13 -22.66 53.36
CA TYR A 463 42.46 -21.95 54.45
C TYR A 463 42.07 -22.86 55.62
N TRP A 464 41.62 -24.07 55.34
CA TRP A 464 41.28 -25.05 56.37
C TRP A 464 42.52 -25.52 57.15
N LEU A 465 43.64 -25.71 56.46
CA LEU A 465 44.91 -26.07 57.11
C LEU A 465 45.42 -24.93 58.00
N GLU A 466 45.25 -23.68 57.59
CA GLU A 466 45.58 -22.51 58.42
C GLU A 466 44.70 -22.41 59.67
N LEU A 467 43.39 -22.67 59.55
CA LEU A 467 42.48 -22.68 60.70
C LEU A 467 42.86 -23.76 61.73
N TYR A 468 43.10 -25.01 61.30
CA TYR A 468 43.49 -26.08 62.21
C TYR A 468 44.81 -25.78 62.92
N ARG A 469 45.79 -25.23 62.18
CA ARG A 469 47.04 -24.79 62.78
C ARG A 469 46.81 -23.69 63.81
N ALA A 470 45.99 -22.69 63.50
CA ALA A 470 45.68 -21.61 64.42
C ALA A 470 45.08 -22.11 65.73
N ILE A 471 44.10 -23.02 65.65
CA ILE A 471 43.51 -23.65 66.83
C ILE A 471 44.58 -24.39 67.64
N ASN A 472 45.43 -25.17 66.98
CA ASN A 472 46.48 -25.97 67.63
C ASN A 472 47.57 -25.12 68.30
N GLU A 473 47.95 -23.97 67.74
CA GLU A 473 48.92 -23.06 68.35
C GLU A 473 48.31 -22.22 69.47
N CYS A 474 46.99 -21.97 69.46
CA CYS A 474 46.29 -21.28 70.54
C CYS A 474 46.10 -22.13 71.81
N LEU A 475 46.29 -23.45 71.74
CA LEU A 475 46.21 -24.32 72.91
C LEU A 475 47.40 -24.05 73.86
N PRO A 476 47.17 -23.98 75.19
CA PRO A 476 48.25 -23.82 76.14
C PRO A 476 49.21 -25.00 76.06
N ARG A 477 50.51 -24.72 76.20
CA ARG A 477 51.58 -25.71 76.26
C ARG A 477 52.47 -25.43 77.46
N ASP A 478 53.00 -26.49 78.05
CA ASP A 478 54.01 -26.38 79.10
C ASP A 478 55.28 -25.73 78.53
N SER A 479 55.84 -24.73 79.23
CA SER A 479 57.15 -24.18 78.88
C SER A 479 58.24 -25.25 79.07
N ALA A 480 59.36 -25.15 78.34
CA ALA A 480 60.43 -26.18 78.35
C ALA A 480 60.95 -26.53 79.76
N ILE A 481 60.80 -25.62 80.73
CA ILE A 481 61.20 -25.80 82.13
C ILE A 481 60.21 -26.71 82.89
N ASN A 482 58.93 -26.73 82.50
CA ASN A 482 57.86 -27.49 83.16
C ASN A 482 57.51 -28.81 82.44
N ALA A 483 58.26 -29.19 81.41
CA ALA A 483 58.00 -30.39 80.59
C ALA A 483 58.08 -31.71 81.38
N GLY A 484 58.71 -31.72 82.56
CA GLY A 484 58.84 -32.87 83.46
C GLY A 484 57.76 -32.98 84.55
N GLU A 485 56.79 -32.07 84.63
CA GLU A 485 55.70 -32.14 85.63
C GLU A 485 54.86 -33.39 85.42
N THR A 486 54.64 -34.17 86.48
CA THR A 486 53.90 -35.44 86.42
C THR A 486 52.46 -35.29 86.91
N ASP A 487 52.18 -34.27 87.73
CA ASP A 487 50.82 -33.97 88.18
C ASP A 487 50.00 -33.33 87.05
N ILE A 488 48.94 -34.03 86.62
CA ILE A 488 48.06 -33.57 85.55
C ILE A 488 47.38 -32.23 85.89
N ARG A 489 47.20 -31.91 87.18
CA ARG A 489 46.57 -30.65 87.61
C ARG A 489 47.44 -29.42 87.37
N LYS A 490 48.76 -29.59 87.28
CA LYS A 490 49.70 -28.49 87.05
C LYS A 490 50.11 -28.37 85.58
N LYS A 491 49.75 -29.34 84.74
CA LYS A 491 50.03 -29.29 83.30
C LYS A 491 49.18 -28.23 82.63
N ASN A 492 49.82 -27.34 81.89
CA ASN A 492 49.19 -26.32 81.08
C ASN A 492 48.70 -26.92 79.76
N ARG A 493 47.67 -27.78 79.83
CA ARG A 493 47.17 -28.51 78.67
C ARG A 493 45.65 -28.51 78.61
N ILE A 494 45.16 -28.33 77.40
CA ILE A 494 43.75 -28.47 77.03
C ILE A 494 43.67 -29.56 75.98
N ASN A 495 42.80 -30.55 76.20
CA ASN A 495 42.51 -31.59 75.22
C ASN A 495 41.23 -31.21 74.47
N LEU A 496 41.34 -31.00 73.17
CA LEU A 496 40.18 -30.84 72.30
C LEU A 496 39.67 -32.23 71.89
N ILE A 497 38.40 -32.50 72.15
CA ILE A 497 37.74 -33.77 71.82
C ILE A 497 37.15 -33.70 70.42
N SER A 498 36.53 -32.56 70.07
CA SER A 498 35.97 -32.35 68.73
C SER A 498 36.01 -30.89 68.31
N VAL A 499 36.20 -30.67 67.01
CA VAL A 499 36.06 -29.37 66.34
C VAL A 499 34.93 -29.50 65.33
N ASN A 500 33.79 -28.87 65.62
CA ASN A 500 32.64 -28.85 64.72
C ASN A 500 32.57 -27.52 63.99
N VAL A 501 32.26 -27.53 62.71
CA VAL A 501 32.16 -26.31 61.91
C VAL A 501 30.81 -26.28 61.22
N ARG A 502 30.06 -25.19 61.42
CA ARG A 502 28.77 -24.98 60.78
C ARG A 502 28.79 -23.69 59.97
N LYS A 503 28.38 -23.78 58.70
CA LYS A 503 28.21 -22.61 57.84
C LYS A 503 26.87 -21.95 58.12
N TYR A 504 26.88 -20.63 58.26
CA TYR A 504 25.70 -19.79 58.37
C TYR A 504 25.65 -18.87 57.15
N ALA A 505 24.45 -18.71 56.59
CA ALA A 505 24.19 -17.71 55.56
C ALA A 505 24.28 -16.29 56.14
N ASP A 506 23.91 -16.13 57.41
CA ASP A 506 24.12 -14.92 58.20
C ASP A 506 24.52 -15.28 59.63
N LEU A 507 25.70 -14.83 60.05
CA LEU A 507 26.27 -15.09 61.36
C LEU A 507 25.55 -14.33 62.49
N LYS A 508 24.75 -13.31 62.16
CA LYS A 508 23.98 -12.54 63.14
C LYS A 508 22.98 -13.45 63.86
N GLY A 509 22.39 -14.39 63.13
CA GLY A 509 21.47 -15.40 63.68
C GLY A 509 22.09 -16.20 64.83
N TRP A 510 23.34 -16.65 64.67
CA TRP A 510 24.08 -17.32 65.75
C TRP A 510 24.38 -16.37 66.91
N PHE A 511 24.87 -15.16 66.65
CA PHE A 511 25.21 -14.20 67.70
C PHE A 511 24.00 -13.81 68.57
N ASP A 512 22.81 -13.72 67.97
CA ASP A 512 21.56 -13.43 68.68
C ASP A 512 21.11 -14.59 69.60
N THR A 513 21.49 -15.85 69.30
CA THR A 513 21.20 -17.00 70.18
C THR A 513 21.99 -17.01 71.49
N LEU A 514 23.12 -16.30 71.56
CA LEU A 514 23.97 -16.31 72.75
C LEU A 514 23.36 -15.49 73.89
N LYS A 515 23.31 -16.08 75.09
CA LYS A 515 22.84 -15.41 76.32
C LYS A 515 23.80 -14.29 76.73
N ALA A 516 23.30 -13.26 77.41
CA ALA A 516 24.10 -12.11 77.86
C ALA A 516 25.36 -12.53 78.65
N GLY A 517 25.26 -13.56 79.50
CA GLY A 517 26.39 -14.10 80.26
C GLY A 517 27.48 -14.75 79.40
N GLN A 518 27.12 -15.39 78.28
CA GLN A 518 28.07 -16.01 77.35
C GLN A 518 28.86 -14.94 76.59
N LYS A 519 28.18 -13.85 76.19
CA LYS A 519 28.80 -12.69 75.52
C LYS A 519 29.82 -11.95 76.38
N LEU A 520 29.81 -12.11 77.71
CA LEU A 520 30.82 -11.53 78.61
C LEU A 520 32.23 -12.15 78.44
N SER A 521 32.34 -13.30 77.78
CA SER A 521 33.64 -13.93 77.47
C SER A 521 34.27 -13.42 76.17
N MET A 522 33.51 -12.69 75.35
CA MET A 522 34.00 -12.05 74.13
C MET A 522 34.81 -10.78 74.45
N ARG A 523 35.67 -10.39 73.51
CA ARG A 523 36.32 -9.08 73.53
C ARG A 523 35.24 -7.97 73.48
N PRO A 524 35.43 -6.82 74.17
CA PRO A 524 34.43 -5.75 74.21
C PRO A 524 33.97 -5.27 72.83
N ASP A 525 34.89 -5.19 71.87
CA ASP A 525 34.62 -4.76 70.49
C ASP A 525 33.71 -5.74 69.73
N ASP A 526 33.96 -7.05 69.87
CA ASP A 526 33.14 -8.11 69.26
C ASP A 526 31.77 -8.23 69.94
N ARG A 527 31.69 -7.89 71.23
CA ARG A 527 30.41 -7.85 71.94
C ARG A 527 29.54 -6.68 71.50
N ALA A 528 30.14 -5.54 71.13
CA ALA A 528 29.44 -4.35 70.68
C ALA A 528 28.97 -4.47 69.21
N ASN A 529 29.65 -5.26 68.40
CA ASN A 529 29.41 -5.37 66.95
C ASN A 529 29.01 -6.80 66.56
N PRO A 530 27.72 -7.10 66.34
CA PRO A 530 27.29 -8.42 65.87
C PRO A 530 27.89 -8.77 64.49
N PRO A 531 28.32 -10.02 64.25
CA PRO A 531 28.87 -10.43 62.97
C PRO A 531 27.76 -10.63 61.93
N GLU A 532 27.71 -9.81 60.87
CA GLU A 532 26.69 -9.90 59.80
C GLU A 532 27.23 -10.53 58.51
N GLY A 533 26.41 -11.31 57.81
CA GLY A 533 26.75 -11.97 56.53
C GLY A 533 27.31 -13.39 56.67
N PRO A 534 27.61 -14.06 55.54
CA PRO A 534 27.93 -15.48 55.53
C PRO A 534 29.29 -15.78 56.16
N GLY A 535 29.38 -16.91 56.83
CA GLY A 535 30.64 -17.41 57.38
C GLY A 535 30.45 -18.69 58.19
N TYR A 536 31.48 -19.07 58.92
CA TYR A 536 31.48 -20.30 59.70
C TYR A 536 31.47 -19.99 61.18
N VAL A 537 30.75 -20.80 61.96
CA VAL A 537 30.92 -20.88 63.41
C VAL A 537 31.64 -22.18 63.70
N VAL A 538 32.75 -22.07 64.44
CA VAL A 538 33.57 -23.20 64.87
C VAL A 538 33.30 -23.44 66.34
N THR A 539 32.78 -24.62 66.67
CA THR A 539 32.54 -25.08 68.04
C THR A 539 33.65 -26.04 68.45
N LEU A 540 34.46 -25.61 69.42
CA LEU A 540 35.45 -26.42 70.09
C LEU A 540 34.85 -27.04 71.35
N TYR A 541 34.79 -28.36 71.39
CA TYR A 541 34.47 -29.12 72.59
C TYR A 541 35.74 -29.76 73.14
N GLY A 542 36.03 -29.53 74.42
CA GLY A 542 37.26 -30.01 75.03
C GLY A 542 37.18 -30.15 76.54
N GLU A 543 38.28 -30.61 77.11
CA GLU A 543 38.46 -30.82 78.53
C GLU A 543 39.85 -30.39 79.01
N HIS A 544 39.93 -29.95 80.26
CA HIS A 544 41.20 -29.74 80.94
C HIS A 544 41.12 -30.16 82.41
N PHE A 545 42.28 -30.48 82.94
CA PHE A 545 42.46 -30.91 84.34
C PHE A 545 43.23 -29.88 85.17
N HIS A 546 43.63 -28.77 84.54
CA HIS A 546 44.44 -27.74 85.17
C HIS A 546 43.72 -27.11 86.38
N HIS A 547 44.36 -27.18 87.54
CA HIS A 547 43.88 -26.66 88.81
C HIS A 547 45.06 -26.33 89.72
N ASP A 548 45.48 -25.07 89.73
CA ASP A 548 46.44 -24.53 90.67
C ASP A 548 45.72 -23.82 91.83
N GLU A 549 45.95 -24.26 93.07
CA GLU A 549 45.36 -23.63 94.25
C GLU A 549 45.94 -22.23 94.52
N ASN A 550 47.14 -21.93 94.03
CA ASN A 550 47.83 -20.66 94.24
C ASN A 550 47.57 -19.62 93.14
N ASP A 551 47.05 -20.02 91.98
CA ASP A 551 46.65 -19.11 90.90
C ASP A 551 45.12 -19.08 90.75
N ARG A 552 44.52 -17.93 91.06
CA ARG A 552 43.07 -17.73 90.92
C ARG A 552 42.59 -17.91 89.47
N ASN A 553 43.46 -17.65 88.48
CA ASN A 553 43.16 -17.85 87.06
C ASN A 553 43.59 -19.23 86.53
N GLY A 554 44.21 -20.07 87.38
CA GLY A 554 44.72 -21.39 87.05
C GLY A 554 43.72 -22.53 87.27
N LYS A 555 42.41 -22.26 87.27
CA LYS A 555 41.37 -23.30 87.43
C LYS A 555 40.06 -22.98 86.72
N ALA A 556 39.31 -24.05 86.43
CA ALA A 556 37.98 -24.01 85.84
C ALA A 556 37.87 -23.05 84.62
N ILE A 557 36.75 -22.34 84.48
CA ILE A 557 36.53 -21.38 83.38
C ILE A 557 37.58 -20.25 83.32
N LEU A 558 38.18 -19.86 84.45
CA LEU A 558 39.17 -18.79 84.46
C LEU A 558 40.45 -19.20 83.74
N TYR A 559 40.82 -20.48 83.82
CA TYR A 559 41.93 -21.03 83.05
C TYR A 559 41.67 -20.99 81.55
N LEU A 560 40.45 -21.36 81.13
CA LEU A 560 40.03 -21.28 79.73
C LEU A 560 40.08 -19.84 79.21
N LYS A 561 39.65 -18.87 80.03
CA LYS A 561 39.70 -17.43 79.69
C LYS A 561 41.13 -16.90 79.58
N SER A 562 42.00 -17.26 80.51
CA SER A 562 43.39 -16.77 80.55
C SER A 562 44.29 -17.43 79.51
N THR A 563 43.89 -18.58 78.95
CA THR A 563 44.64 -19.34 77.96
C THR A 563 43.96 -19.39 76.59
N LEU A 564 43.11 -20.38 76.31
CA LEU A 564 42.57 -20.65 74.97
C LEU A 564 41.74 -19.48 74.42
N THR A 565 40.82 -18.92 75.20
CA THR A 565 39.98 -17.80 74.72
C THR A 565 40.81 -16.53 74.51
N LYS A 566 41.79 -16.27 75.39
CA LYS A 566 42.74 -15.17 75.20
C LYS A 566 43.55 -15.36 73.91
N ASN A 567 44.13 -16.55 73.73
CA ASN A 567 44.95 -16.85 72.55
C ASN A 567 44.13 -16.80 71.25
N LEU A 568 42.90 -17.32 71.23
CA LEU A 568 42.03 -17.21 70.04
C LEU A 568 41.66 -15.76 69.70
N ASN A 569 41.77 -14.82 70.65
CA ASN A 569 41.56 -13.39 70.40
C ASN A 569 42.85 -12.64 70.05
N GLU A 570 44.00 -13.02 70.60
CA GLU A 570 45.22 -12.18 70.61
C GLU A 570 46.49 -12.88 70.10
N PHE A 571 46.49 -14.20 69.91
CA PHE A 571 47.70 -14.95 69.57
C PHE A 571 48.22 -14.61 68.16
N VAL A 572 49.54 -14.59 68.02
CA VAL A 572 50.20 -14.26 66.76
C VAL A 572 50.94 -15.50 66.24
N LEU A 573 50.55 -15.97 65.06
CA LEU A 573 51.09 -17.18 64.44
C LEU A 573 52.33 -16.86 63.61
N GLN A 574 53.40 -17.62 63.75
CA GLN A 574 54.52 -17.56 62.82
C GLN A 574 54.29 -18.57 61.69
N GLN A 575 53.97 -18.08 60.48
CA GLN A 575 53.74 -18.95 59.32
C GLN A 575 55.07 -19.37 58.66
N PRO A 576 55.19 -20.59 58.11
CA PRO A 576 56.39 -21.03 57.38
C PRO A 576 56.46 -20.29 56.05
N GLY A 577 57.57 -19.61 55.78
CA GLY A 577 57.81 -18.93 54.51
C GLY A 577 57.39 -17.46 54.45
N THR A 578 56.87 -16.88 55.53
CA THR A 578 56.65 -15.42 55.66
C THR A 578 57.44 -14.86 56.86
N PRO A 579 58.15 -13.73 56.70
CA PRO A 579 59.00 -13.19 57.77
C PRO A 579 58.23 -12.56 58.94
N GLU A 580 56.96 -12.20 58.76
CA GLU A 580 56.17 -11.49 59.78
C GLU A 580 55.14 -12.41 60.47
N PRO A 581 54.98 -12.31 61.81
CA PRO A 581 54.00 -13.10 62.55
C PRO A 581 52.57 -12.52 62.36
N VAL A 582 51.60 -13.38 62.05
CA VAL A 582 50.22 -13.03 61.65
C VAL A 582 49.23 -13.27 62.81
N PRO A 583 48.52 -12.24 63.31
CA PRO A 583 47.47 -12.42 64.32
C PRO A 583 46.35 -13.36 63.86
N VAL A 584 45.84 -14.21 64.75
CA VAL A 584 44.73 -15.15 64.45
C VAL A 584 43.45 -14.46 63.96
N ARG A 585 43.27 -13.17 64.25
CA ARG A 585 42.14 -12.40 63.72
C ARG A 585 42.26 -12.07 62.23
N GLN A 586 43.47 -11.95 61.70
CA GLN A 586 43.70 -11.67 60.27
C GLN A 586 43.38 -12.87 59.38
N ILE A 587 43.49 -14.09 59.90
CA ILE A 587 43.04 -15.30 59.21
C ILE A 587 41.52 -15.52 59.33
N GLY A 588 40.81 -14.62 60.03
CA GLY A 588 39.35 -14.59 60.07
C GLY A 588 38.69 -15.02 61.38
N ILE A 589 39.45 -15.35 62.43
CA ILE A 589 38.88 -15.75 63.74
C ILE A 589 38.42 -14.50 64.50
N SER A 590 37.18 -14.50 65.01
CA SER A 590 36.63 -13.40 65.81
C SER A 590 35.46 -13.88 66.68
N HIS A 591 34.94 -13.02 67.56
CA HIS A 591 33.74 -13.28 68.36
C HIS A 591 33.82 -14.56 69.19
N VAL A 592 34.96 -14.79 69.86
CA VAL A 592 35.19 -16.00 70.66
C VAL A 592 34.36 -15.95 71.94
N ALA A 593 33.49 -16.93 72.14
CA ALA A 593 32.63 -17.05 73.32
C ALA A 593 32.71 -18.44 73.95
N ILE A 594 32.74 -18.47 75.28
CA ILE A 594 32.52 -19.69 76.06
C ILE A 594 31.01 -19.86 76.19
N VAL A 595 30.47 -20.85 75.49
CA VAL A 595 29.01 -21.07 75.39
C VAL A 595 28.52 -21.92 76.55
N ASP A 596 29.23 -22.99 76.90
CA ASP A 596 28.88 -23.82 78.04
C ASP A 596 30.12 -24.41 78.70
N TYR A 597 30.04 -24.76 79.98
CA TYR A 597 31.09 -25.47 80.69
C TYR A 597 30.55 -26.17 81.93
N ASN A 598 31.16 -27.32 82.25
CA ASN A 598 30.93 -28.01 83.51
C ASN A 598 32.24 -27.98 84.31
N ALA A 599 32.27 -27.19 85.38
CA ALA A 599 33.48 -26.96 86.15
C ALA A 599 33.69 -28.03 87.25
N GLU A 600 34.94 -28.47 87.35
CA GLU A 600 35.49 -29.20 88.51
C GLU A 600 34.77 -30.52 88.87
N GLN A 601 34.35 -31.29 87.85
CA GLN A 601 33.90 -32.66 88.04
C GLN A 601 35.07 -33.53 88.54
N LYS A 602 34.99 -34.05 89.77
CA LYS A 602 36.05 -34.90 90.33
C LYS A 602 36.00 -36.30 89.71
N ILE A 603 37.05 -36.70 89.00
CA ILE A 603 37.16 -38.03 88.40
C ILE A 603 38.42 -38.77 88.90
N PRO A 604 38.41 -40.11 88.98
CA PRO A 604 39.61 -40.88 89.31
C PRO A 604 40.60 -40.82 88.14
N TRP A 605 41.82 -40.36 88.41
CA TRP A 605 42.94 -40.34 87.47
C TRP A 605 44.01 -41.35 87.86
N TYR A 606 44.49 -42.11 86.88
CA TYR A 606 45.50 -43.16 87.04
C TYR A 606 46.80 -42.72 86.36
N PRO A 607 47.80 -42.20 87.10
CA PRO A 607 49.00 -41.57 86.53
C PRO A 607 49.82 -42.47 85.60
N ASN A 608 49.78 -43.79 85.85
CA ASN A 608 50.56 -44.79 85.10
C ASN A 608 49.70 -45.59 84.09
N GLY A 609 48.45 -45.18 83.87
CA GLY A 609 47.48 -45.90 83.05
C GLY A 609 46.99 -47.23 83.68
N PRO A 610 45.80 -47.71 83.31
CA PRO A 610 45.34 -49.03 83.76
C PRO A 610 46.13 -50.14 83.04
N LYS A 611 46.66 -51.14 83.77
CA LYS A 611 47.40 -52.27 83.17
C LYS A 611 46.44 -53.25 82.47
N SER A 612 46.66 -53.54 81.19
CA SER A 612 45.89 -54.53 80.40
C SER A 612 46.82 -55.59 79.76
N PRO A 613 46.40 -56.86 79.54
CA PRO A 613 47.28 -57.94 79.09
C PRO A 613 47.49 -57.98 77.57
N LEU A 614 48.71 -58.34 77.14
CA LEU A 614 49.19 -58.41 75.75
C LEU A 614 48.48 -59.46 74.88
N ARG A 615 48.29 -59.17 73.58
CA ARG A 615 47.96 -60.14 72.52
C ARG A 615 48.96 -60.05 71.33
N PRO A 616 49.16 -61.15 70.56
CA PRO A 616 50.38 -61.41 69.76
C PRO A 616 50.32 -60.96 68.30
N ASN A 617 51.51 -60.92 67.68
CA ASN A 617 51.86 -60.42 66.35
C ASN A 617 51.63 -61.46 65.22
N SER A 618 51.10 -61.06 64.05
CA SER A 618 51.11 -61.83 62.78
C SER A 618 51.23 -60.84 61.60
N ALA A 619 52.37 -60.70 60.92
CA ALA A 619 52.98 -61.58 59.90
C ALA A 619 52.65 -61.17 58.45
N ALA A 620 53.68 -60.64 57.77
CA ALA A 620 54.15 -60.87 56.39
C ALA A 620 53.18 -61.03 55.19
N ALA A 621 53.40 -60.21 54.14
CA ALA A 621 53.72 -60.58 52.74
C ALA A 621 53.71 -59.31 51.85
N ARG A 622 54.86 -58.75 51.44
CA ARG A 622 55.64 -59.02 50.21
C ARG A 622 54.95 -58.70 48.86
N PHE A 623 55.42 -57.59 48.26
CA PHE A 623 55.89 -57.36 46.88
C PHE A 623 55.04 -57.73 45.64
N GLY A 624 54.94 -56.77 44.71
CA GLY A 624 54.75 -57.04 43.28
C GLY A 624 54.40 -55.82 42.41
N LEU A 625 55.40 -55.07 41.93
CA LEU A 625 55.34 -54.36 40.64
C LEU A 625 55.87 -55.33 39.56
N PRO A 626 55.33 -55.33 38.33
CA PRO A 626 56.00 -54.62 37.21
C PRO A 626 54.99 -54.03 36.20
N GLY A 627 55.28 -53.08 35.30
CA GLY A 627 56.53 -52.63 34.74
C GLY A 627 56.44 -52.65 33.21
N GLY A 628 56.78 -51.52 32.57
CA GLY A 628 57.47 -51.51 31.27
C GLY A 628 56.66 -51.25 30.00
N GLY A 629 57.05 -50.17 29.30
CA GLY A 629 57.49 -50.32 27.89
C GLY A 629 56.54 -49.87 26.78
N LEU A 630 56.80 -48.66 26.27
CA LEU A 630 56.69 -48.28 24.85
C LEU A 630 57.43 -49.32 23.95
N PRO A 631 57.28 -49.38 22.60
CA PRO A 631 56.84 -48.34 21.67
C PRO A 631 56.02 -48.81 20.43
N GLY A 632 55.58 -47.84 19.63
CA GLY A 632 55.92 -47.84 18.19
C GLY A 632 55.02 -48.60 17.21
N GLY A 633 54.25 -47.81 16.47
CA GLY A 633 54.30 -47.79 15.00
C GLY A 633 53.58 -48.89 14.24
N GLY A 634 52.66 -48.49 13.36
CA GLY A 634 52.22 -49.35 12.25
C GLY A 634 50.75 -49.20 11.92
N LEU A 635 50.46 -48.25 11.04
CA LEU A 635 49.34 -48.26 10.08
C LEU A 635 49.27 -49.64 9.34
N PRO A 636 48.25 -49.96 8.51
CA PRO A 636 47.12 -49.15 8.02
C PRO A 636 45.77 -49.91 7.87
N LEU A 637 44.81 -49.20 7.29
CA LEU A 637 43.88 -49.67 6.25
C LEU A 637 42.74 -50.62 6.66
N GLY A 638 41.52 -50.15 6.43
CA GLY A 638 40.52 -51.00 5.80
C GLY A 638 39.09 -50.81 6.29
N SER A 639 38.40 -49.89 5.61
CA SER A 639 37.03 -50.08 5.08
C SER A 639 35.91 -50.59 6.00
N GLY A 640 34.84 -49.80 6.06
CA GLY A 640 33.48 -50.36 6.11
C GLY A 640 32.55 -49.73 7.16
N SER A 641 31.94 -48.60 6.81
CA SER A 641 30.56 -48.33 7.23
C SER A 641 29.61 -49.25 6.42
N PRO A 642 28.29 -49.41 6.70
CA PRO A 642 27.43 -48.57 7.56
C PRO A 642 26.30 -49.34 8.32
N LEU A 643 25.36 -48.56 8.90
CA LEU A 643 23.99 -48.90 9.36
C LEU A 643 23.90 -49.52 10.77
N GLY A 644 23.06 -49.07 11.69
CA GLY A 644 21.89 -48.17 11.66
C GLY A 644 21.61 -47.66 13.08
N SER A 645 21.15 -46.42 13.24
CA SER A 645 19.72 -46.05 13.38
C SER A 645 19.10 -46.36 14.74
N GLY A 646 18.56 -45.33 15.40
CA GLY A 646 17.68 -45.44 16.57
C GLY A 646 18.27 -44.73 17.78
N SER A 647 18.04 -43.43 17.91
CA SER A 647 16.95 -42.83 18.71
C SER A 647 17.43 -42.37 20.08
N SER A 648 17.61 -41.05 20.20
CA SER A 648 17.55 -40.31 21.46
C SER A 648 16.17 -40.52 22.11
N PRO A 649 16.02 -40.41 23.44
CA PRO A 649 15.83 -39.07 24.00
C PRO A 649 16.43 -38.82 25.40
N GLN A 650 16.68 -37.53 25.65
CA GLN A 650 16.53 -36.77 26.89
C GLN A 650 16.67 -37.48 28.24
N PHE A 651 17.66 -37.05 29.01
CA PHE A 651 17.69 -37.16 30.47
C PHE A 651 17.53 -35.76 31.07
N SER A 652 16.47 -35.60 31.86
CA SER A 652 16.21 -34.51 32.80
C SER A 652 16.19 -35.10 34.22
N ASP A 653 16.90 -34.41 35.12
CA ASP A 653 16.91 -34.48 36.59
C ASP A 653 17.28 -35.80 37.31
N PRO A 654 18.27 -35.78 38.22
CA PRO A 654 18.41 -36.76 39.27
C PRO A 654 18.04 -36.15 40.65
N ASP A 655 16.92 -36.60 41.21
CA ASP A 655 16.61 -36.51 42.64
C ASP A 655 16.23 -37.91 43.12
N SER A 656 17.18 -38.61 43.75
CA SER A 656 16.97 -39.64 44.79
C SER A 656 18.26 -40.39 45.11
N ILE A 657 18.84 -40.01 46.25
CA ILE A 657 19.15 -40.89 47.39
C ILE A 657 19.71 -42.28 47.04
N VAL A 658 21.03 -42.44 47.17
CA VAL A 658 21.64 -43.66 47.72
C VAL A 658 22.78 -43.26 48.66
N THR A 659 22.51 -43.44 49.95
CA THR A 659 23.46 -43.44 51.06
C THR A 659 24.31 -44.72 51.03
N ALA A 660 25.61 -44.57 51.33
CA ALA A 660 26.52 -45.65 51.71
C ALA A 660 26.75 -45.58 53.24
N PRO A 661 27.28 -46.64 53.88
CA PRO A 661 26.81 -47.11 55.19
C PRO A 661 27.50 -46.44 56.39
N GLU A 662 26.76 -46.37 57.50
CA GLU A 662 27.29 -46.34 58.86
C GLU A 662 26.80 -47.59 59.60
N GLU A 663 27.74 -48.33 60.21
CA GLU A 663 27.47 -49.24 61.32
C GLU A 663 27.46 -48.44 62.62
N SER A 664 26.42 -48.60 63.44
CA SER A 664 26.59 -49.03 64.85
C SER A 664 25.22 -49.18 65.51
N GLU A 665 24.92 -50.43 65.85
CA GLU A 665 23.85 -50.78 66.77
C GLU A 665 24.19 -50.28 68.19
N GLY A 666 23.18 -49.77 68.88
CA GLY A 666 23.19 -49.71 70.32
C GLY A 666 22.94 -51.10 70.90
N PHE A 667 23.66 -51.46 71.97
CA PHE A 667 23.12 -52.37 72.97
C PHE A 667 23.62 -51.95 74.35
N ALA A 668 22.65 -51.75 75.23
CA ALA A 668 22.79 -51.68 76.67
C ALA A 668 22.66 -53.10 77.28
N GLU A 669 23.12 -53.20 78.52
CA GLU A 669 22.88 -54.27 79.51
C GLU A 669 23.77 -55.53 79.47
N THR A 670 24.73 -55.55 80.39
CA THR A 670 25.24 -56.73 81.12
C THR A 670 24.12 -57.28 82.04
N PRO A 671 24.05 -58.59 82.41
CA PRO A 671 25.03 -59.19 83.34
C PRO A 671 25.22 -60.72 83.29
N GLY A 672 26.18 -61.22 84.08
CA GLY A 672 26.29 -62.61 84.52
C GLY A 672 27.67 -63.22 84.26
N LEU A 673 28.68 -63.06 85.13
CA LEU A 673 28.87 -63.84 86.37
C LEU A 673 28.56 -65.33 86.10
N THR A 674 29.38 -66.34 86.37
CA THR A 674 30.52 -66.57 87.26
C THR A 674 30.69 -68.08 87.18
N ASN A 675 31.89 -68.61 86.93
CA ASN A 675 32.37 -69.79 87.67
C ASN A 675 33.87 -70.04 87.41
N THR A 676 34.54 -70.23 88.54
CA THR A 676 35.88 -70.72 88.90
C THR A 676 36.35 -71.94 88.10
N PRO A 677 37.67 -72.27 87.99
CA PRO A 677 38.53 -72.68 89.14
C PRO A 677 40.06 -72.39 89.01
N ASP A 678 40.92 -72.36 90.04
CA ASP A 678 40.80 -72.38 91.51
C ASP A 678 42.16 -71.91 92.07
N GLY A 679 42.18 -71.03 93.07
CA GLY A 679 43.35 -70.76 93.91
C GLY A 679 44.54 -69.94 93.35
N SER A 680 45.08 -69.11 94.24
CA SER A 680 46.45 -68.56 94.31
C SER A 680 46.82 -67.32 93.47
N GLY A 681 47.28 -66.28 94.19
CA GLY A 681 48.15 -65.21 93.68
C GLY A 681 47.53 -63.81 93.67
N ALA A 682 47.44 -63.15 94.83
CA ALA A 682 46.99 -61.76 94.96
C ALA A 682 47.88 -60.77 94.16
N PRO A 683 47.30 -59.89 93.31
CA PRO A 683 47.99 -58.74 92.73
C PRO A 683 47.61 -57.43 93.45
N GLY A 684 48.62 -56.65 93.85
CA GLY A 684 48.47 -55.40 94.60
C GLY A 684 47.73 -54.28 93.86
N GLN A 685 46.95 -53.51 94.64
CA GLN A 685 46.23 -52.29 94.25
C GLN A 685 47.20 -51.20 93.77
N GLY A 686 46.93 -50.60 92.61
CA GLY A 686 47.60 -49.38 92.14
C GLY A 686 46.89 -48.12 92.65
N GLU A 687 47.67 -47.15 93.16
CA GLU A 687 47.17 -45.85 93.64
C GLU A 687 46.46 -45.04 92.54
N TYR A 688 45.32 -44.41 92.86
CA TYR A 688 44.62 -43.43 92.02
C TYR A 688 44.38 -42.11 92.78
N VAL A 689 44.28 -40.99 92.07
CA VAL A 689 44.06 -39.66 92.65
C VAL A 689 42.82 -39.01 92.03
N MET A 690 41.94 -38.44 92.86
CA MET A 690 40.78 -37.69 92.36
C MET A 690 41.21 -36.31 91.87
N VAL A 691 40.99 -36.01 90.58
CA VAL A 691 41.37 -34.73 89.96
C VAL A 691 40.14 -33.99 89.44
N PRO A 692 40.09 -32.65 89.58
CA PRO A 692 39.03 -31.85 89.00
C PRO A 692 39.18 -31.81 87.47
N LYS A 693 38.13 -32.19 86.76
CA LYS A 693 38.01 -32.09 85.31
C LYS A 693 37.02 -30.98 84.96
N THR A 694 37.39 -30.12 84.02
CA THR A 694 36.47 -29.14 83.44
C THR A 694 36.26 -29.46 81.97
N THR A 695 35.01 -29.66 81.57
CA THR A 695 34.62 -29.78 80.15
C THR A 695 34.01 -28.46 79.68
N PHE A 696 34.26 -28.06 78.43
CA PHE A 696 33.82 -26.77 77.93
C PHE A 696 33.45 -26.81 76.44
N TRP A 697 32.63 -25.84 76.03
CA TRP A 697 32.29 -25.50 74.66
C TRP A 697 32.68 -24.06 74.39
N VAL A 698 33.62 -23.85 73.47
CA VAL A 698 34.02 -22.52 72.97
C VAL A 698 33.58 -22.40 71.53
N GLU A 699 32.85 -21.35 71.21
CA GLU A 699 32.44 -21.04 69.84
C GLU A 699 33.10 -19.76 69.36
N PHE A 700 33.48 -19.71 68.10
CA PHE A 700 33.98 -18.49 67.46
C PHE A 700 33.59 -18.43 66.00
N VAL A 701 33.58 -17.22 65.46
CA VAL A 701 33.34 -16.97 64.04
C VAL A 701 34.64 -17.10 63.27
N TRP A 702 34.57 -17.79 62.14
CA TRP A 702 35.65 -17.85 61.16
C TRP A 702 35.17 -17.43 59.77
N ARG A 703 35.84 -16.44 59.19
CA ARG A 703 35.66 -16.01 57.79
C ARG A 703 37.01 -16.07 57.07
N PRO A 704 37.26 -17.07 56.21
CA PRO A 704 38.55 -17.19 55.53
C PRO A 704 38.82 -15.93 54.69
N LYS A 705 40.01 -15.37 54.83
CA LYS A 705 40.46 -14.20 54.07
C LYS A 705 41.65 -14.59 53.18
N PRO A 706 41.62 -14.32 51.86
CA PRO A 706 42.76 -14.53 50.97
C PRO A 706 43.98 -13.75 51.48
N LYS A 707 45.19 -14.31 51.32
CA LYS A 707 46.43 -13.66 51.80
C LYS A 707 46.61 -12.25 51.23
N SER A 708 46.21 -12.02 49.97
CA SER A 708 46.24 -10.71 49.29
C SER A 708 45.29 -9.67 49.89
N GLU A 709 44.27 -10.10 50.64
CA GLU A 709 43.22 -9.23 51.19
C GLU A 709 43.33 -9.05 52.72
N ARG A 710 44.37 -9.60 53.35
CA ARG A 710 44.59 -9.46 54.79
C ARG A 710 45.15 -8.07 55.12
N PRO A 711 44.53 -7.32 56.04
CA PRO A 711 45.03 -6.00 56.42
C PRO A 711 46.36 -6.13 57.19
N LEU A 712 47.31 -5.21 56.94
CA LEU A 712 48.66 -5.23 57.53
C LEU A 712 48.68 -5.02 59.06
N GLN A 713 47.62 -4.46 59.67
CA GLN A 713 47.46 -4.30 61.13
C GLN A 713 46.00 -4.61 61.55
N ASP A 714 45.77 -5.05 62.80
CA ASP A 714 44.43 -5.33 63.33
C ASP A 714 43.59 -4.03 63.35
N PRO A 715 42.47 -3.94 62.59
CA PRO A 715 41.68 -2.71 62.47
C PRO A 715 41.19 -2.16 63.82
N ALA A 716 41.00 -3.01 64.84
CA ALA A 716 40.57 -2.59 66.17
C ALA A 716 41.71 -2.00 67.03
N LEU A 717 42.99 -2.27 66.72
CA LEU A 717 44.15 -1.62 67.34
C LEU A 717 44.56 -0.33 66.62
N ALA A 718 44.32 -0.22 65.30
CA ALA A 718 44.60 0.99 64.53
C ALA A 718 43.65 2.16 64.88
N ALA A 719 42.41 1.87 65.28
CA ALA A 719 41.39 2.87 65.64
C ALA A 719 41.66 3.61 66.97
N SER A 720 42.51 3.09 67.87
CA SER A 720 42.92 3.78 69.10
C SER A 720 44.06 4.79 68.91
N THR A 721 44.65 4.86 67.71
CA THR A 721 45.87 5.66 67.42
C THR A 721 45.62 6.90 66.53
N GLN A 722 44.40 7.17 66.08
CA GLN A 722 44.08 8.25 65.12
C GLN A 722 43.28 9.44 65.69
N THR A 723 43.23 9.63 67.01
CA THR A 723 42.64 10.85 67.64
C THR A 723 43.68 11.93 67.97
N GLY A 724 44.70 12.11 67.13
CA GLY A 724 45.70 13.18 67.27
C GLY A 724 46.28 13.62 65.92
N GLU A 725 46.28 14.93 65.69
CA GLU A 725 47.02 15.70 64.68
C GLU A 725 46.36 16.01 63.30
N THR A 726 45.98 17.28 63.20
CA THR A 726 45.70 18.14 62.03
C THR A 726 46.99 18.69 61.38
N THR A 727 47.05 18.86 60.04
CA THR A 727 47.32 20.10 59.24
C THR A 727 47.97 19.90 57.83
N ALA A 728 47.43 20.65 56.85
CA ALA A 728 48.00 21.48 55.75
C ALA A 728 48.99 21.02 54.62
N ASP A 729 48.61 21.45 53.39
CA ASP A 729 49.36 22.01 52.22
C ASP A 729 50.25 21.20 51.23
N GLY A 730 50.07 21.49 49.92
CA GLY A 730 51.21 21.81 49.01
C GLY A 730 51.32 21.24 47.57
N ALA A 731 50.88 22.01 46.56
CA ALA A 731 51.53 22.41 45.27
C ALA A 731 51.82 21.47 44.04
N THR A 732 51.51 22.00 42.84
CA THR A 732 51.83 21.65 41.41
C THR A 732 53.07 22.45 40.88
N PRO A 733 53.68 22.31 39.64
CA PRO A 733 53.08 22.74 38.32
C PRO A 733 53.68 22.30 36.92
N ALA A 734 52.98 22.71 35.83
CA ALA A 734 53.39 23.21 34.46
C ALA A 734 54.00 22.28 33.34
N SER A 735 53.85 22.46 31.99
CA SER A 735 53.69 23.65 31.09
C SER A 735 53.24 23.31 29.61
N PRO A 736 52.94 24.30 28.69
CA PRO A 736 52.13 24.21 27.43
C PRO A 736 52.76 24.79 26.10
N GLY A 737 51.99 24.90 24.97
CA GLY A 737 52.32 25.78 23.80
C GLY A 737 51.43 25.68 22.52
N THR A 738 51.12 26.83 21.86
CA THR A 738 50.17 27.09 20.73
C THR A 738 50.84 27.93 19.57
N PRO A 739 50.17 28.62 18.57
CA PRO A 739 50.10 28.38 17.10
C PRO A 739 50.64 29.51 16.14
N ALA A 740 50.42 29.44 14.79
CA ALA A 740 49.93 30.52 13.86
C ALA A 740 50.10 30.26 12.33
N ALA A 741 49.28 30.92 11.47
CA ALA A 741 49.10 30.81 10.00
C ALA A 741 49.66 32.02 9.19
N PRO A 742 49.51 32.11 7.82
CA PRO A 742 48.64 33.17 7.23
C PRO A 742 47.95 32.95 5.84
N ASN A 743 46.80 33.63 5.64
CA ASN A 743 46.08 34.30 4.50
C ASN A 743 46.34 33.97 2.99
N GLY A 744 45.39 34.12 2.03
CA GLY A 744 44.00 34.65 2.06
C GLY A 744 43.30 34.80 0.67
N ALA A 745 42.01 35.21 0.72
CA ALA A 745 41.14 35.95 -0.24
C ALA A 745 40.71 35.31 -1.60
N ALA A 746 39.49 35.45 -2.15
CA ALA A 746 38.21 36.08 -1.78
C ALA A 746 37.08 35.65 -2.77
N GLY A 747 35.79 35.74 -2.37
CA GLY A 747 34.66 35.84 -3.31
C GLY A 747 33.33 35.15 -2.91
N VAL A 748 32.40 35.91 -2.34
CA VAL A 748 31.00 35.62 -1.93
C VAL A 748 30.09 36.27 -3.04
N PRO A 749 28.81 35.86 -3.36
CA PRO A 749 27.72 35.71 -2.38
C PRO A 749 26.59 34.67 -2.59
N THR A 750 25.97 34.40 -1.44
CA THR A 750 24.63 33.87 -1.08
C THR A 750 23.44 34.59 -1.78
N PRO A 751 22.16 34.12 -1.74
CA PRO A 751 21.49 33.51 -0.56
C PRO A 751 20.46 32.36 -0.75
N THR A 752 20.30 31.66 0.37
CA THR A 752 19.21 30.78 0.89
C THR A 752 17.88 31.56 1.11
N PRO A 753 16.77 31.01 1.71
CA PRO A 753 16.40 29.62 2.09
C PRO A 753 14.91 29.23 1.83
N GLY A 754 14.56 27.97 2.11
CA GLY A 754 13.39 27.72 2.98
C GLY A 754 12.20 26.88 2.47
N ALA A 755 12.13 25.66 3.01
CA ALA A 755 10.96 24.99 3.61
C ALA A 755 9.71 24.62 2.77
N THR A 756 9.42 23.31 2.73
CA THR A 756 8.15 22.69 2.31
C THR A 756 7.47 21.98 3.51
N PRO A 757 6.13 22.06 3.63
CA PRO A 757 5.31 21.10 4.37
C PRO A 757 4.29 20.37 3.43
N PRO A 758 3.50 19.39 3.94
CA PRO A 758 3.10 18.20 3.20
C PRO A 758 1.72 18.27 2.53
N THR A 759 1.50 17.43 1.52
CA THR A 759 0.25 17.29 0.77
C THR A 759 -0.77 16.39 1.48
N GLY A 760 -1.96 16.95 1.69
CA GLY A 760 -3.15 16.28 2.17
C GLY A 760 -4.02 15.72 1.05
N SER A 761 -4.63 14.58 1.35
CA SER A 761 -5.66 13.83 0.64
C SER A 761 -7.04 14.52 0.62
N LEU A 762 -7.78 14.37 -0.49
CA LEU A 762 -9.24 14.58 -0.55
C LEU A 762 -9.92 13.46 -1.35
N PRO A 763 -11.15 13.05 -0.99
CA PRO A 763 -11.92 11.98 -1.63
C PRO A 763 -12.89 12.50 -2.70
N GLN A 764 -13.33 11.58 -3.56
CA GLN A 764 -14.29 11.77 -4.65
C GLN A 764 -15.73 12.01 -4.16
N LYS A 765 -16.44 12.91 -4.83
CA LYS A 765 -17.82 12.72 -5.31
C LYS A 765 -18.08 13.59 -6.53
#